data_AF-A0A521ATM2-F1
#
_entry.id   AF-A0A521ATM2-F1
#
_cell.length_a   1.000
_cell.length_b   1.000
_cell.length_c   1.000
_cell.angle_alpha   90.00
_cell.angle_beta   90.00
_cell.angle_gamma   90.00
#
_symmetry.space_group_name_H-M   'P 1'
#
loop_
_entity.id
_entity.type
_entity.pdbx_description
1 polymer ?
#
loop_
_entity_poly.entity_id
_entity_poly.type
_entity_poly.pdbx_seq_one_letter_code
_entity_poly.pdbx_strand_id
1 'polypeptide(L)'
;MLVPKNISIIYFGVQFYIKVHQMKKLLFLTLLLSGIAMFTGCTSTNSTTQYKISLEAKPAVGGSVSPAEGQYDEGTSLHITATPAEGWRFVRWEGGYNGTSSSATLTVNSDKQIEAVFTQKEYPLTVNTEGEGTVDETIIQTKPKDYKYGTIVELKANPAEGWRFVKWRGDITNGENPIQITIDAPKEVTATFEKAFYLAENEVTIKCPKAEVGDSGTINGITYTKRTRDQITPSNASKTCTSEIKSMRWFFSSNASSFNGEIGSWDVSSVTDMAYMFSGADAFNQDLKNWDVSSVTDMEGMFYSAESFNQAIANWDVSNVENMRYMFGAADSFNHDLNGWDVSGVMNMSLMFSAKSFNGKIGDWNVTSVANMDSMFYNADNFNQPIGNWDVSNVRSMAGMFLGTRNFNQDLDGWNVSNVTNMEVMFYGGKYGSTPFNGDIRSWDVSNVEVMEKMFSNATKFNQYIGDWDISSLTNINEMFAGAESFNQDLNWDVSNITSMNGLFKGAKSFDADISNWDVSNVRKMEKMFQGAESFNVNIGNWDVSNVTNMEAMFADAELFNQDLDSWDISNVRSINKMFFGASSFNGDIRGWDFNHVTSMSEMFRGAESFNGDIRNWDVSNVEVMAAMFYEARSFNQDLSAWDVSNVTQMAAMFGRTSSFNGDISNWNVSNVKNMEFMFQSSVFSGDISNWDVSSVTDMNTMFFGASFFNSDISNWDVSNVTNMKDMFYGASMFNQNLSNWNVSSVTNMEAMFVHATDFNSEIGSWSVGSVTNMKQMFYSAESFNQDISNWCVSNISSEPSNFSSYSPLQDNYKPIWGSCPE
;
A
#
# COMPACT_ATOMS: atom_id res chain seq x y z
N MET A 1 -14.38 -58.31 19.92
CA MET A 1 -14.74 -59.44 20.82
C MET A 1 -16.27 -59.46 20.93
N LEU A 2 -16.90 -60.64 20.87
CA LEU A 2 -18.36 -60.85 21.08
C LEU A 2 -19.39 -59.97 20.32
N VAL A 3 -19.82 -60.50 19.16
CA VAL A 3 -21.25 -60.59 18.75
C VAL A 3 -22.05 -61.42 19.80
N PRO A 4 -23.41 -61.55 19.81
CA PRO A 4 -24.44 -61.17 18.81
C PRO A 4 -25.68 -60.46 19.47
N LYS A 5 -26.95 -60.40 18.99
CA LYS A 5 -27.81 -61.19 18.05
C LYS A 5 -28.95 -60.27 17.53
N ASN A 6 -29.19 -60.17 16.20
CA ASN A 6 -30.14 -60.95 15.35
C ASN A 6 -31.61 -60.44 15.42
N ILE A 7 -32.49 -60.63 14.41
CA ILE A 7 -32.54 -61.49 13.20
C ILE A 7 -33.24 -60.65 12.08
N SER A 8 -32.85 -60.61 10.79
CA SER A 8 -33.07 -61.58 9.68
C SER A 8 -34.58 -61.81 9.34
N ILE A 9 -35.10 -62.16 8.16
CA ILE A 9 -34.65 -62.52 6.77
C ILE A 9 -35.94 -62.49 5.87
N ILE A 10 -36.06 -62.38 4.53
CA ILE A 10 -35.26 -62.39 3.27
C ILE A 10 -36.03 -61.43 2.26
N TYR A 11 -35.47 -60.60 1.36
CA TYR A 11 -34.67 -60.78 0.12
C TYR A 11 -35.42 -61.29 -1.14
N PHE A 12 -35.64 -60.42 -2.15
CA PHE A 12 -35.30 -60.54 -3.59
C PHE A 12 -36.13 -59.60 -4.50
N GLY A 13 -35.65 -59.35 -5.72
CA GLY A 13 -36.32 -58.55 -6.76
C GLY A 13 -35.83 -58.92 -8.17
N VAL A 14 -35.86 -57.94 -9.09
CA VAL A 14 -35.44 -57.99 -10.52
C VAL A 14 -36.53 -58.38 -11.55
N GLN A 15 -36.98 -57.36 -12.29
CA GLN A 15 -37.29 -57.27 -13.74
C GLN A 15 -37.84 -58.50 -14.52
N PHE A 16 -38.89 -58.28 -15.33
CA PHE A 16 -38.89 -58.66 -16.76
C PHE A 16 -39.87 -57.80 -17.59
N TYR A 17 -39.79 -57.87 -18.93
CA TYR A 17 -40.31 -56.89 -19.90
C TYR A 17 -40.84 -57.62 -21.17
N ILE A 18 -41.58 -56.91 -22.06
CA ILE A 18 -41.86 -57.19 -23.52
C ILE A 18 -43.13 -57.99 -23.93
N LYS A 19 -44.02 -57.30 -24.69
CA LYS A 19 -44.88 -57.67 -25.88
C LYS A 19 -45.71 -59.00 -25.89
N VAL A 20 -46.85 -59.14 -26.60
CA VAL A 20 -47.05 -59.20 -28.08
C VAL A 20 -48.54 -59.01 -28.49
N HIS A 21 -48.79 -58.82 -29.81
CA HIS A 21 -50.06 -58.65 -30.57
C HIS A 21 -51.23 -59.60 -30.21
N GLN A 22 -52.53 -59.33 -30.47
CA GLN A 22 -53.28 -58.61 -31.55
C GLN A 22 -53.57 -59.42 -32.85
N MET A 23 -54.84 -59.80 -33.10
CA MET A 23 -55.54 -59.98 -34.40
C MET A 23 -57.03 -60.32 -34.07
N LYS A 24 -58.10 -59.70 -34.63
CA LYS A 24 -58.57 -59.54 -36.02
C LYS A 24 -58.97 -60.87 -36.68
N LYS A 25 -60.03 -61.02 -37.51
CA LYS A 25 -61.27 -60.29 -37.88
C LYS A 25 -61.77 -61.00 -39.17
N LEU A 26 -63.02 -61.49 -39.25
CA LEU A 26 -63.77 -61.73 -40.50
C LEU A 26 -65.24 -62.05 -40.09
N LEU A 27 -66.35 -61.46 -40.54
CA LEU A 27 -66.81 -60.71 -41.74
C LEU A 27 -67.42 -61.55 -42.88
N PHE A 28 -68.71 -61.25 -43.16
CA PHE A 28 -69.43 -61.37 -44.46
C PHE A 28 -69.83 -62.80 -44.92
N LEU A 29 -70.91 -63.05 -45.69
CA LEU A 29 -71.99 -62.20 -46.24
C LEU A 29 -73.35 -62.98 -46.30
N THR A 30 -74.40 -62.33 -46.81
CA THR A 30 -75.86 -62.59 -46.72
C THR A 30 -76.53 -63.53 -47.76
N LEU A 31 -77.77 -63.95 -47.42
CA LEU A 31 -79.02 -64.00 -48.24
C LEU A 31 -79.44 -65.25 -49.09
N LEU A 32 -80.78 -65.40 -49.15
CA LEU A 32 -81.67 -65.94 -50.21
C LEU A 32 -81.98 -67.46 -50.39
N LEU A 33 -83.11 -67.86 -49.78
CA LEU A 33 -84.37 -68.35 -50.42
C LEU A 33 -84.62 -69.82 -50.88
N SER A 34 -85.71 -70.39 -50.33
CA SER A 34 -86.75 -71.27 -50.95
C SER A 34 -86.46 -72.71 -51.45
N GLY A 35 -87.46 -73.61 -51.28
CA GLY A 35 -87.51 -74.97 -51.86
C GLY A 35 -88.23 -76.03 -51.01
N ILE A 36 -89.53 -75.87 -50.68
CA ILE A 36 -90.66 -76.61 -51.29
C ILE A 36 -90.78 -78.10 -50.91
N ALA A 37 -91.76 -78.47 -50.05
CA ALA A 37 -92.83 -79.46 -50.35
C ALA A 37 -93.66 -79.91 -49.10
N MET A 38 -94.98 -79.65 -49.14
CA MET A 38 -96.13 -80.55 -48.84
C MET A 38 -96.17 -81.48 -47.58
N PHE A 39 -97.28 -81.70 -46.84
CA PHE A 39 -98.70 -81.30 -46.99
C PHE A 39 -99.51 -81.45 -45.66
N THR A 40 -100.65 -80.74 -45.52
CA THR A 40 -101.81 -80.95 -44.57
C THR A 40 -101.62 -80.91 -43.03
N GLY A 41 -102.55 -80.26 -42.29
CA GLY A 41 -102.50 -80.19 -40.80
C GLY A 41 -103.70 -79.62 -39.99
N CYS A 42 -104.49 -78.66 -40.51
CA CYS A 42 -105.77 -78.14 -39.95
C CYS A 42 -105.81 -77.20 -38.69
N THR A 43 -106.91 -76.40 -38.63
CA THR A 43 -107.56 -75.71 -37.47
C THR A 43 -106.90 -74.55 -36.66
N SER A 44 -107.30 -73.30 -37.00
CA SER A 44 -107.77 -72.16 -36.14
C SER A 44 -107.26 -71.86 -34.71
N THR A 45 -106.90 -70.59 -34.40
CA THR A 45 -107.73 -69.57 -33.65
C THR A 45 -107.00 -68.25 -33.33
N ASN A 46 -107.73 -67.11 -33.35
CA ASN A 46 -107.56 -65.81 -32.64
C ASN A 46 -106.23 -64.99 -32.71
N SER A 47 -106.32 -63.69 -32.37
CA SER A 47 -105.24 -62.69 -32.39
C SER A 47 -105.33 -61.74 -31.17
N THR A 48 -104.19 -61.17 -30.74
CA THR A 48 -104.05 -60.20 -29.64
C THR A 48 -103.36 -58.89 -30.09
N THR A 49 -103.36 -57.87 -29.23
CA THR A 49 -102.79 -56.53 -29.48
C THR A 49 -101.36 -56.41 -28.93
N GLN A 50 -100.48 -55.68 -29.64
CA GLN A 50 -99.11 -55.37 -29.21
C GLN A 50 -98.85 -53.86 -29.22
N TYR A 51 -97.92 -53.42 -28.36
CA TYR A 51 -97.50 -52.02 -28.22
C TYR A 51 -95.97 -51.87 -28.22
N LYS A 52 -95.52 -50.72 -28.71
CA LYS A 52 -94.10 -50.37 -28.83
C LYS A 52 -93.58 -49.65 -27.59
N ILE A 53 -92.57 -50.21 -26.94
CA ILE A 53 -91.81 -49.54 -25.89
C ILE A 53 -90.43 -49.17 -26.43
N SER A 54 -90.02 -47.93 -26.18
CA SER A 54 -88.72 -47.38 -26.57
C SER A 54 -88.15 -46.59 -25.40
N LEU A 55 -86.88 -46.83 -25.10
CA LEU A 55 -86.14 -46.31 -23.97
C LEU A 55 -84.82 -45.72 -24.47
N GLU A 56 -84.58 -44.44 -24.17
CA GLU A 56 -83.38 -43.72 -24.61
C GLU A 56 -82.60 -43.14 -23.42
N ALA A 57 -81.26 -43.06 -23.55
CA ALA A 57 -80.40 -42.41 -22.56
C ALA A 57 -80.24 -40.91 -22.91
N LYS A 58 -80.42 -40.03 -21.93
CA LYS A 58 -80.47 -38.57 -22.13
C LYS A 58 -79.54 -37.82 -21.17
N PRO A 59 -78.41 -37.26 -21.66
CA PRO A 59 -77.85 -37.44 -23.01
C PRO A 59 -77.34 -38.87 -23.22
N ALA A 60 -77.24 -39.30 -24.48
CA ALA A 60 -76.86 -40.68 -24.84
C ALA A 60 -75.45 -41.10 -24.37
N VAL A 61 -74.58 -40.14 -24.06
CA VAL A 61 -73.25 -40.37 -23.47
C VAL A 61 -73.28 -40.60 -21.95
N GLY A 62 -74.40 -40.32 -21.29
CA GLY A 62 -74.51 -40.34 -19.82
C GLY A 62 -74.80 -41.70 -19.20
N GLY A 63 -75.12 -42.71 -20.02
CA GLY A 63 -75.41 -44.07 -19.57
C GLY A 63 -76.08 -44.91 -20.64
N SER A 64 -76.47 -46.12 -20.27
CA SER A 64 -77.22 -47.04 -21.11
C SER A 64 -78.55 -47.42 -20.45
N VAL A 65 -79.49 -47.90 -21.28
CA VAL A 65 -80.82 -48.36 -20.85
C VAL A 65 -81.08 -49.77 -21.39
N SER A 66 -81.83 -50.56 -20.62
CA SER A 66 -82.16 -51.94 -20.96
C SER A 66 -83.59 -52.30 -20.52
N PRO A 67 -84.43 -52.87 -21.41
CA PRO A 67 -84.22 -52.95 -22.86
C PRO A 67 -84.18 -51.55 -23.50
N ALA A 68 -83.65 -51.43 -24.72
CA ALA A 68 -83.64 -50.15 -25.45
C ALA A 68 -84.89 -49.95 -26.32
N GLU A 69 -85.37 -51.00 -27.01
CA GLU A 69 -86.56 -50.92 -27.86
C GLU A 69 -87.21 -52.32 -27.98
N GLY A 70 -88.53 -52.39 -28.10
CA GLY A 70 -89.25 -53.64 -28.35
C GLY A 70 -90.74 -53.49 -28.62
N GLN A 71 -91.35 -54.55 -29.15
CA GLN A 71 -92.79 -54.76 -29.25
C GLN A 71 -93.19 -55.81 -28.21
N TYR A 72 -94.27 -55.56 -27.48
CA TYR A 72 -94.73 -56.42 -26.38
C TYR A 72 -96.26 -56.54 -26.35
N ASP A 73 -96.77 -57.70 -25.96
CA ASP A 73 -98.22 -57.92 -25.83
C ASP A 73 -98.83 -57.06 -24.72
N GLU A 74 -100.06 -56.61 -24.93
CA GLU A 74 -100.82 -55.83 -23.95
C GLU A 74 -100.94 -56.57 -22.59
N GLY A 75 -100.62 -55.87 -21.51
CA GLY A 75 -100.55 -56.42 -20.15
C GLY A 75 -99.17 -56.92 -19.72
N THR A 76 -98.18 -57.00 -20.61
CA THR A 76 -96.82 -57.45 -20.27
C THR A 76 -96.18 -56.55 -19.19
N SER A 77 -95.56 -57.17 -18.18
CA SER A 77 -94.76 -56.45 -17.17
C SER A 77 -93.28 -56.45 -17.57
N LEU A 78 -92.80 -55.32 -18.07
CA LEU A 78 -91.43 -55.12 -18.56
C LEU A 78 -90.54 -54.53 -17.46
N HIS A 79 -89.39 -55.15 -17.17
CA HIS A 79 -88.41 -54.57 -16.26
C HIS A 79 -87.46 -53.64 -17.04
N ILE A 80 -87.35 -52.38 -16.61
CA ILE A 80 -86.51 -51.35 -17.23
C ILE A 80 -85.37 -50.96 -16.28
N THR A 81 -84.19 -50.73 -16.83
CA THR A 81 -82.96 -50.41 -16.09
C THR A 81 -82.14 -49.34 -16.78
N ALA A 82 -81.57 -48.42 -16.01
CA ALA A 82 -80.70 -47.34 -16.44
C ALA A 82 -79.34 -47.42 -15.71
N THR A 83 -78.27 -47.63 -16.46
CA THR A 83 -76.91 -47.79 -15.94
C THR A 83 -76.08 -46.55 -16.30
N PRO A 84 -75.64 -45.74 -15.33
CA PRO A 84 -74.83 -44.55 -15.62
C PRO A 84 -73.48 -44.91 -16.25
N ALA A 85 -73.01 -44.06 -17.16
CA ALA A 85 -71.64 -44.10 -17.64
C ALA A 85 -70.65 -43.66 -16.55
N GLU A 86 -69.37 -43.97 -16.74
CA GLU A 86 -68.30 -43.49 -15.86
C GLU A 86 -68.30 -41.96 -15.83
N GLY A 87 -68.22 -41.37 -14.64
CA GLY A 87 -68.38 -39.93 -14.46
C GLY A 87 -69.81 -39.39 -14.48
N TRP A 88 -70.85 -40.23 -14.63
CA TRP A 88 -72.26 -39.81 -14.63
C TRP A 88 -73.05 -40.44 -13.48
N ARG A 89 -74.26 -39.92 -13.25
CA ARG A 89 -75.29 -40.48 -12.36
C ARG A 89 -76.67 -40.42 -13.01
N PHE A 90 -77.48 -41.44 -12.75
CA PHE A 90 -78.89 -41.43 -13.10
C PHE A 90 -79.65 -40.43 -12.21
N VAL A 91 -80.64 -39.76 -12.77
CA VAL A 91 -81.46 -38.75 -12.06
C VAL A 91 -82.92 -39.20 -11.96
N ARG A 92 -83.54 -39.55 -13.10
CA ARG A 92 -84.93 -40.00 -13.20
C ARG A 92 -85.23 -40.55 -14.59
N TRP A 93 -86.29 -41.35 -14.71
CA TRP A 93 -86.99 -41.59 -15.96
C TRP A 93 -87.94 -40.42 -16.24
N GLU A 94 -88.14 -40.08 -17.52
CA GLU A 94 -89.16 -39.13 -17.97
C GLU A 94 -89.89 -39.57 -19.25
N GLY A 95 -91.00 -38.89 -19.57
CA GLY A 95 -91.85 -39.23 -20.70
C GLY A 95 -92.98 -40.21 -20.33
N GLY A 96 -93.09 -41.32 -21.05
CA GLY A 96 -94.15 -42.33 -20.90
C GLY A 96 -94.09 -43.14 -19.59
N TYR A 97 -93.02 -42.97 -18.81
CA TYR A 97 -92.89 -43.39 -17.42
C TYR A 97 -92.06 -42.34 -16.67
N ASN A 98 -92.42 -42.06 -15.42
CA ASN A 98 -91.71 -41.10 -14.57
C ASN A 98 -91.40 -41.76 -13.23
N GLY A 99 -90.13 -41.78 -12.82
CA GLY A 99 -89.69 -42.46 -11.61
C GLY A 99 -88.21 -42.19 -11.30
N THR A 100 -87.84 -42.21 -10.02
CA THR A 100 -86.49 -41.82 -9.54
C THR A 100 -85.56 -42.99 -9.26
N SER A 101 -86.05 -44.24 -9.31
CA SER A 101 -85.22 -45.45 -9.21
C SER A 101 -84.61 -45.80 -10.56
N SER A 102 -83.32 -46.17 -10.57
CA SER A 102 -82.61 -46.60 -11.78
C SER A 102 -83.07 -47.97 -12.32
N SER A 103 -83.85 -48.72 -11.56
CA SER A 103 -84.63 -49.87 -12.03
C SER A 103 -86.11 -49.71 -11.69
N ALA A 104 -86.98 -50.17 -12.57
CA ALA A 104 -88.44 -50.13 -12.39
C ALA A 104 -89.12 -51.27 -13.18
N THR A 105 -90.38 -51.56 -12.85
CA THR A 105 -91.24 -52.46 -13.66
C THR A 105 -92.41 -51.67 -14.21
N LEU A 106 -92.66 -51.84 -15.50
CA LEU A 106 -93.59 -51.08 -16.34
C LEU A 106 -94.62 -52.01 -16.97
N THR A 107 -95.91 -51.75 -16.78
CA THR A 107 -96.96 -52.49 -17.51
C THR A 107 -97.16 -51.88 -18.89
N VAL A 108 -97.11 -52.72 -19.92
CA VAL A 108 -97.34 -52.35 -21.32
C VAL A 108 -98.85 -52.27 -21.59
N ASN A 109 -99.36 -51.05 -21.75
CA ASN A 109 -100.78 -50.75 -22.03
C ASN A 109 -100.98 -49.63 -23.06
N SER A 110 -99.90 -49.18 -23.69
CA SER A 110 -99.85 -48.22 -24.80
C SER A 110 -98.45 -48.26 -25.39
N ASP A 111 -98.26 -47.64 -26.56
CA ASP A 111 -96.93 -47.22 -26.98
C ASP A 111 -96.34 -46.25 -25.94
N LYS A 112 -95.02 -46.33 -25.66
CA LYS A 112 -94.32 -45.44 -24.73
C LYS A 112 -92.91 -45.13 -25.19
N GLN A 113 -92.56 -43.85 -25.19
CA GLN A 113 -91.19 -43.32 -25.26
C GLN A 113 -90.77 -42.90 -23.86
N ILE A 114 -89.62 -43.36 -23.38
CA ILE A 114 -89.18 -43.17 -21.99
C ILE A 114 -87.69 -42.80 -21.98
N GLU A 115 -87.33 -41.66 -21.39
CA GLU A 115 -85.96 -41.17 -21.39
C GLU A 115 -85.33 -41.35 -20.00
N ALA A 116 -84.19 -42.04 -19.90
CA ALA A 116 -83.36 -42.06 -18.71
C ALA A 116 -82.51 -40.78 -18.65
N VAL A 117 -82.88 -39.86 -17.78
CA VAL A 117 -82.13 -38.62 -17.55
C VAL A 117 -80.90 -38.92 -16.70
N PHE A 118 -79.72 -38.67 -17.28
CA PHE A 118 -78.43 -38.71 -16.59
C PHE A 118 -77.86 -37.30 -16.45
N THR A 119 -77.16 -37.05 -15.35
CA THR A 119 -76.29 -35.86 -15.22
C THR A 119 -74.87 -36.28 -14.89
N GLN A 120 -73.90 -35.47 -15.29
CA GLN A 120 -72.50 -35.70 -14.99
C GLN A 120 -72.27 -35.51 -13.48
N LYS A 121 -71.28 -36.20 -12.92
CA LYS A 121 -70.83 -35.96 -11.55
C LYS A 121 -70.03 -34.66 -11.53
N GLU A 122 -70.26 -33.87 -10.50
CA GLU A 122 -69.58 -32.61 -10.23
C GLU A 122 -68.81 -32.79 -8.91
N TYR A 123 -67.59 -32.25 -8.87
CA TYR A 123 -66.63 -32.44 -7.79
C TYR A 123 -65.93 -31.11 -7.50
N PRO A 124 -65.72 -30.71 -6.23
CA PRO A 124 -65.03 -29.48 -5.93
C PRO A 124 -63.52 -29.63 -6.19
N LEU A 125 -62.91 -28.54 -6.65
CA LEU A 125 -61.48 -28.28 -6.53
C LEU A 125 -61.32 -27.19 -5.48
N THR A 126 -60.52 -27.46 -4.45
CA THR A 126 -60.13 -26.48 -3.43
C THR A 126 -58.66 -26.12 -3.65
N VAL A 127 -58.40 -24.86 -3.96
CA VAL A 127 -57.05 -24.31 -4.13
C VAL A 127 -56.71 -23.44 -2.92
N ASN A 128 -55.70 -23.83 -2.17
CA ASN A 128 -55.19 -23.13 -1.00
C ASN A 128 -53.81 -22.51 -1.29
N THR A 129 -53.39 -21.54 -0.47
CA THR A 129 -52.02 -21.03 -0.45
C THR A 129 -51.42 -21.09 0.96
N GLU A 130 -50.14 -21.41 1.04
CA GLU A 130 -49.33 -21.42 2.28
C GLU A 130 -48.16 -20.46 2.04
N GLY A 131 -48.18 -19.29 2.70
CA GLY A 131 -47.35 -18.14 2.30
C GLY A 131 -48.08 -17.21 1.31
N GLU A 132 -47.43 -16.13 0.88
CA GLU A 132 -48.07 -15.12 0.03
C GLU A 132 -47.83 -15.33 -1.47
N GLY A 133 -48.93 -15.34 -2.21
CA GLY A 133 -49.00 -15.56 -3.64
C GLY A 133 -50.45 -15.87 -4.05
N THR A 134 -50.70 -15.97 -5.34
CA THR A 134 -51.99 -16.40 -5.90
C THR A 134 -51.83 -17.66 -6.75
N VAL A 135 -52.94 -18.29 -7.09
CA VAL A 135 -52.98 -19.34 -8.12
C VAL A 135 -54.00 -18.93 -9.17
N ASP A 136 -53.58 -18.84 -10.43
CA ASP A 136 -54.51 -18.69 -11.56
C ASP A 136 -55.06 -20.07 -11.94
N GLU A 137 -56.39 -20.19 -12.02
CA GLU A 137 -57.09 -21.38 -12.52
C GLU A 137 -57.48 -21.19 -14.00
N THR A 138 -56.72 -21.81 -14.91
CA THR A 138 -56.98 -21.75 -16.36
C THR A 138 -57.57 -23.08 -16.85
N ILE A 139 -58.81 -23.05 -17.34
CA ILE A 139 -59.54 -24.26 -17.74
C ILE A 139 -59.23 -24.61 -19.20
N ILE A 140 -58.62 -25.78 -19.43
CA ILE A 140 -58.15 -26.21 -20.77
C ILE A 140 -59.26 -26.89 -21.60
N GLN A 141 -60.28 -27.47 -20.97
CA GLN A 141 -61.43 -28.09 -21.66
C GLN A 141 -62.78 -27.59 -21.12
N THR A 142 -63.76 -27.44 -22.02
CA THR A 142 -64.86 -26.47 -21.89
C THR A 142 -65.86 -26.67 -20.74
N LYS A 143 -66.41 -25.54 -20.27
CA LYS A 143 -67.04 -25.32 -18.96
C LYS A 143 -68.58 -25.33 -18.98
N PRO A 144 -69.24 -25.91 -17.96
CA PRO A 144 -70.30 -25.21 -17.19
C PRO A 144 -69.83 -24.83 -15.78
N LYS A 145 -70.59 -24.04 -15.02
CA LYS A 145 -70.09 -23.28 -13.85
C LYS A 145 -69.25 -24.09 -12.84
N ASP A 146 -69.64 -25.34 -12.59
CA ASP A 146 -69.10 -26.23 -11.56
C ASP A 146 -68.22 -27.33 -12.20
N TYR A 147 -67.13 -27.72 -11.53
CA TYR A 147 -66.15 -28.67 -12.09
C TYR A 147 -66.74 -30.08 -12.26
N LYS A 148 -66.65 -30.60 -13.48
CA LYS A 148 -67.23 -31.89 -13.87
C LYS A 148 -66.18 -32.98 -13.94
N TYR A 149 -66.62 -34.23 -13.76
CA TYR A 149 -65.75 -35.40 -13.92
C TYR A 149 -65.04 -35.38 -15.28
N GLY A 150 -63.70 -35.38 -15.25
CA GLY A 150 -62.82 -35.34 -16.41
C GLY A 150 -62.37 -33.95 -16.86
N THR A 151 -62.79 -32.85 -16.21
CA THR A 151 -62.26 -31.51 -16.53
C THR A 151 -60.77 -31.44 -16.18
N ILE A 152 -59.96 -30.86 -17.09
CA ILE A 152 -58.55 -30.54 -16.86
C ILE A 152 -58.43 -29.03 -16.55
N VAL A 153 -57.84 -28.71 -15.40
CA VAL A 153 -57.55 -27.36 -14.92
C VAL A 153 -56.04 -27.18 -14.86
N GLU A 154 -55.53 -26.09 -15.42
CA GLU A 154 -54.16 -25.64 -15.23
C GLU A 154 -54.09 -24.69 -14.04
N LEU A 155 -53.20 -24.99 -13.10
CA LEU A 155 -52.90 -24.22 -11.91
C LEU A 155 -51.54 -23.56 -12.10
N LYS A 156 -51.51 -22.23 -12.12
CA LYS A 156 -50.28 -21.44 -12.17
C LYS A 156 -50.10 -20.68 -10.87
N ALA A 157 -49.12 -21.06 -10.07
CA ALA A 157 -48.76 -20.31 -8.87
C ALA A 157 -47.98 -19.04 -9.25
N ASN A 158 -48.49 -17.88 -8.85
CA ASN A 158 -47.84 -16.58 -8.99
C ASN A 158 -47.39 -16.12 -7.59
N PRO A 159 -46.08 -16.08 -7.29
CA PRO A 159 -45.60 -15.56 -6.01
C PRO A 159 -45.94 -14.07 -5.85
N ALA A 160 -46.13 -13.63 -4.59
CA ALA A 160 -46.15 -12.21 -4.27
C ALA A 160 -44.74 -11.58 -4.39
N GLU A 161 -44.65 -10.25 -4.44
CA GLU A 161 -43.36 -9.55 -4.46
C GLU A 161 -42.49 -9.95 -3.25
N GLY A 162 -41.23 -10.30 -3.47
CA GLY A 162 -40.33 -10.80 -2.43
C GLY A 162 -40.57 -12.24 -1.97
N TRP A 163 -41.53 -12.97 -2.56
CA TRP A 163 -41.77 -14.39 -2.34
C TRP A 163 -41.42 -15.23 -3.58
N ARG A 164 -41.20 -16.54 -3.40
CA ARG A 164 -41.06 -17.52 -4.49
C ARG A 164 -41.96 -18.72 -4.27
N PHE A 165 -42.33 -19.40 -5.35
CA PHE A 165 -43.02 -20.69 -5.29
C PHE A 165 -42.03 -21.79 -4.90
N VAL A 166 -42.44 -22.68 -3.98
CA VAL A 166 -41.61 -23.79 -3.49
C VAL A 166 -42.05 -25.11 -4.09
N LYS A 167 -43.34 -25.45 -3.96
CA LYS A 167 -43.96 -26.68 -4.47
C LYS A 167 -45.47 -26.68 -4.28
N TRP A 168 -46.13 -27.60 -4.98
CA TRP A 168 -47.50 -28.02 -4.69
C TRP A 168 -47.54 -29.05 -3.54
N ARG A 169 -48.63 -29.06 -2.78
CA ARG A 169 -49.00 -30.10 -1.80
C ARG A 169 -50.48 -30.49 -1.96
N GLY A 170 -50.90 -31.58 -1.33
CA GLY A 170 -52.25 -32.13 -1.44
C GLY A 170 -52.31 -33.26 -2.48
N ASP A 171 -53.34 -33.25 -3.34
CA ASP A 171 -53.47 -34.19 -4.48
C ASP A 171 -52.34 -34.05 -5.53
N ILE A 172 -51.53 -32.99 -5.45
CA ILE A 172 -50.30 -32.79 -6.21
C ILE A 172 -49.15 -32.61 -5.21
N THR A 173 -48.01 -33.28 -5.40
CA THR A 173 -46.87 -33.18 -4.46
C THR A 173 -45.51 -32.86 -5.09
N ASN A 174 -45.33 -33.07 -6.40
CA ASN A 174 -44.08 -32.86 -7.12
C ASN A 174 -44.35 -32.34 -8.54
N GLY A 175 -45.09 -31.23 -8.64
CA GLY A 175 -45.45 -30.60 -9.91
C GLY A 175 -44.53 -29.45 -10.31
N GLU A 176 -44.36 -29.25 -11.61
CA GLU A 176 -43.83 -28.00 -12.18
C GLU A 176 -44.81 -26.84 -11.97
N ASN A 177 -44.46 -25.63 -12.41
CA ASN A 177 -45.33 -24.46 -12.34
C ASN A 177 -45.33 -23.72 -13.69
N PRO A 178 -46.45 -23.69 -14.44
CA PRO A 178 -47.77 -24.23 -14.10
C PRO A 178 -47.83 -25.78 -14.11
N ILE A 179 -48.92 -26.34 -13.55
CA ILE A 179 -49.26 -27.77 -13.64
C ILE A 179 -50.73 -27.97 -14.01
N GLN A 180 -51.05 -29.09 -14.66
CA GLN A 180 -52.41 -29.49 -15.01
C GLN A 180 -52.92 -30.60 -14.07
N ILE A 181 -54.17 -30.50 -13.61
CA ILE A 181 -54.87 -31.49 -12.78
C ILE A 181 -56.20 -31.92 -13.43
N THR A 182 -56.49 -33.22 -13.38
CA THR A 182 -57.77 -33.79 -13.81
C THR A 182 -58.71 -33.95 -12.62
N ILE A 183 -59.94 -33.45 -12.74
CA ILE A 183 -60.97 -33.56 -11.71
C ILE A 183 -61.74 -34.89 -11.87
N ASP A 184 -61.27 -35.94 -11.22
CA ASP A 184 -61.91 -37.28 -11.18
C ASP A 184 -62.65 -37.59 -9.86
N ALA A 185 -62.36 -36.81 -8.83
CA ALA A 185 -62.88 -36.88 -7.47
C ALA A 185 -62.83 -35.45 -6.86
N PRO A 186 -63.28 -35.20 -5.61
CA PRO A 186 -62.93 -33.97 -4.91
C PRO A 186 -61.41 -33.83 -4.87
N LYS A 187 -60.87 -32.63 -5.13
CA LYS A 187 -59.44 -32.35 -5.11
C LYS A 187 -59.11 -31.21 -4.17
N GLU A 188 -58.02 -31.34 -3.42
CA GLU A 188 -57.45 -30.27 -2.61
C GLU A 188 -55.96 -30.10 -2.93
N VAL A 189 -55.58 -28.89 -3.33
CA VAL A 189 -54.21 -28.54 -3.75
C VAL A 189 -53.78 -27.26 -3.04
N THR A 190 -52.59 -27.27 -2.45
CA THR A 190 -51.98 -26.10 -1.80
C THR A 190 -50.72 -25.68 -2.54
N ALA A 191 -50.61 -24.42 -2.93
CA ALA A 191 -49.35 -23.81 -3.35
C ALA A 191 -48.56 -23.36 -2.11
N THR A 192 -47.38 -23.93 -1.86
CA THR A 192 -46.44 -23.42 -0.85
C THR A 192 -45.55 -22.36 -1.47
N PHE A 193 -45.53 -21.17 -0.89
CA PHE A 193 -44.61 -20.08 -1.16
C PHE A 193 -43.69 -19.85 0.04
N GLU A 194 -42.49 -19.33 -0.20
CA GLU A 194 -41.58 -18.87 0.86
C GLU A 194 -40.96 -17.51 0.50
N LYS A 195 -40.50 -16.76 1.50
CA LYS A 195 -39.83 -15.49 1.28
C LYS A 195 -38.52 -15.70 0.52
N ALA A 196 -38.41 -15.06 -0.64
CA ALA A 196 -37.20 -14.98 -1.44
C ALA A 196 -36.28 -13.85 -0.94
N PHE A 197 -36.85 -12.80 -0.34
CA PHE A 197 -36.16 -11.72 0.36
C PHE A 197 -36.67 -11.62 1.81
N TYR A 198 -35.76 -11.56 2.77
CA TYR A 198 -36.11 -11.40 4.19
C TYR A 198 -35.01 -10.68 4.98
N LEU A 199 -35.41 -10.13 6.12
CA LEU A 199 -34.51 -9.53 7.11
C LEU A 199 -33.94 -10.65 8.01
N ALA A 200 -32.65 -10.61 8.30
CA ALA A 200 -32.00 -11.56 9.20
C ALA A 200 -32.34 -11.30 10.68
N GLU A 201 -31.92 -12.21 11.57
CA GLU A 201 -32.16 -12.16 13.01
C GLU A 201 -31.51 -10.93 13.70
N ASN A 202 -30.55 -10.26 13.06
CA ASN A 202 -29.96 -8.99 13.51
C ASN A 202 -30.79 -7.74 13.16
N GLU A 203 -31.98 -7.92 12.56
CA GLU A 203 -32.90 -6.87 12.10
C GLU A 203 -32.31 -5.83 11.13
N VAL A 204 -31.15 -6.12 10.50
CA VAL A 204 -30.48 -5.19 9.55
C VAL A 204 -30.04 -5.85 8.24
N THR A 205 -29.51 -7.07 8.27
CA THR A 205 -29.00 -7.74 7.07
C THR A 205 -30.13 -8.25 6.19
N ILE A 206 -30.09 -7.93 4.89
CA ILE A 206 -31.06 -8.37 3.89
C ILE A 206 -30.55 -9.64 3.21
N LYS A 207 -31.24 -10.77 3.44
CA LYS A 207 -30.89 -12.08 2.86
C LYS A 207 -31.83 -12.48 1.74
N CYS A 208 -31.25 -13.01 0.66
CA CYS A 208 -31.92 -13.57 -0.50
C CYS A 208 -31.23 -14.81 -1.13
N PRO A 209 -30.72 -15.79 -0.35
CA PRO A 209 -30.06 -17.01 -0.86
C PRO A 209 -31.01 -17.98 -1.60
N LYS A 210 -32.23 -17.53 -1.89
CA LYS A 210 -33.33 -18.29 -2.50
C LYS A 210 -33.93 -17.61 -3.73
N ALA A 211 -33.62 -16.33 -3.96
CA ALA A 211 -34.01 -15.59 -5.14
C ALA A 211 -33.03 -15.85 -6.30
N GLU A 212 -33.46 -15.61 -7.53
CA GLU A 212 -32.61 -15.62 -8.74
C GLU A 212 -32.03 -14.22 -9.02
N VAL A 213 -31.04 -14.13 -9.91
CA VAL A 213 -30.41 -12.84 -10.25
C VAL A 213 -31.39 -11.98 -11.05
N GLY A 214 -31.68 -10.77 -10.55
CA GLY A 214 -32.67 -9.87 -11.11
C GLY A 214 -34.01 -9.87 -10.36
N ASP A 215 -34.30 -10.89 -9.56
CA ASP A 215 -35.45 -10.88 -8.64
C ASP A 215 -35.35 -9.69 -7.67
N SER A 216 -36.51 -9.20 -7.22
CA SER A 216 -36.59 -8.11 -6.24
C SER A 216 -37.68 -8.34 -5.19
N GLY A 217 -37.49 -7.74 -4.03
CA GLY A 217 -38.46 -7.74 -2.93
C GLY A 217 -38.33 -6.50 -2.04
N THR A 218 -39.46 -5.97 -1.60
CA THR A 218 -39.51 -4.77 -0.74
C THR A 218 -39.51 -5.13 0.74
N ILE A 219 -38.55 -4.58 1.49
CA ILE A 219 -38.41 -4.70 2.95
C ILE A 219 -38.35 -3.28 3.52
N ASN A 220 -39.16 -2.99 4.55
CA ASN A 220 -39.26 -1.68 5.21
C ASN A 220 -39.46 -0.49 4.24
N GLY A 221 -40.12 -0.72 3.09
CA GLY A 221 -40.37 0.28 2.05
C GLY A 221 -39.23 0.48 1.04
N ILE A 222 -38.12 -0.26 1.16
CA ILE A 222 -37.00 -0.26 0.22
C ILE A 222 -37.06 -1.55 -0.63
N THR A 223 -37.15 -1.40 -1.95
CA THR A 223 -37.04 -2.53 -2.89
C THR A 223 -35.58 -2.90 -3.09
N TYR A 224 -35.21 -4.12 -2.68
CA TYR A 224 -33.89 -4.71 -2.92
C TYR A 224 -33.94 -5.63 -4.12
N THR A 225 -32.87 -5.67 -4.92
CA THR A 225 -32.69 -6.61 -6.04
C THR A 225 -31.51 -7.52 -5.75
N LYS A 226 -31.60 -8.81 -6.10
CA LYS A 226 -30.44 -9.71 -6.08
C LYS A 226 -29.59 -9.47 -7.32
N ARG A 227 -28.30 -9.18 -7.13
CA ARG A 227 -27.34 -8.85 -8.20
C ARG A 227 -26.13 -9.77 -8.14
N THR A 228 -25.52 -10.06 -9.29
CA THR A 228 -24.13 -10.56 -9.30
C THR A 228 -23.19 -9.43 -8.88
N ARG A 229 -21.98 -9.78 -8.40
CA ARG A 229 -20.91 -8.82 -8.08
C ARG A 229 -20.80 -7.71 -9.12
N ASP A 230 -20.68 -8.07 -10.39
CA ASP A 230 -20.36 -7.13 -11.47
C ASP A 230 -21.57 -6.30 -11.97
N GLN A 231 -22.78 -6.56 -11.44
CA GLN A 231 -23.97 -5.73 -11.65
C GLN A 231 -24.13 -4.64 -10.57
N ILE A 232 -23.32 -4.69 -9.50
CA ILE A 232 -23.41 -3.77 -8.38
C ILE A 232 -22.59 -2.50 -8.69
N THR A 233 -23.18 -1.34 -8.44
CA THR A 233 -22.56 -0.03 -8.68
C THR A 233 -22.71 0.87 -7.45
N PRO A 234 -21.88 1.92 -7.28
CA PRO A 234 -22.07 2.93 -6.24
C PRO A 234 -23.50 3.50 -6.16
N SER A 235 -24.18 3.59 -7.31
CA SER A 235 -25.57 4.08 -7.43
C SER A 235 -26.66 3.05 -7.12
N ASN A 236 -26.35 1.76 -6.99
CA ASN A 236 -27.33 0.70 -6.67
C ASN A 236 -26.98 -0.14 -5.42
N ALA A 237 -25.80 0.09 -4.82
CA ALA A 237 -25.28 -0.65 -3.67
C ALA A 237 -26.27 -0.77 -2.50
N SER A 238 -26.86 0.34 -2.05
CA SER A 238 -27.83 0.38 -0.94
C SER A 238 -29.19 -0.29 -1.23
N LYS A 239 -29.43 -0.68 -2.48
CA LYS A 239 -30.66 -1.38 -2.95
C LYS A 239 -30.34 -2.77 -3.50
N THR A 240 -29.26 -3.36 -3.02
CA THR A 240 -28.78 -4.69 -3.42
C THR A 240 -28.89 -5.66 -2.27
N CYS A 241 -29.32 -6.89 -2.57
CA CYS A 241 -29.04 -8.05 -1.72
C CYS A 241 -27.84 -8.82 -2.28
N THR A 242 -26.87 -9.13 -1.41
CA THR A 242 -25.55 -9.69 -1.76
C THR A 242 -25.36 -11.16 -1.39
N SER A 243 -26.42 -11.84 -0.93
CA SER A 243 -26.35 -13.25 -0.53
C SER A 243 -25.67 -14.12 -1.59
N GLU A 244 -24.84 -15.06 -1.11
CA GLU A 244 -24.06 -16.02 -1.90
C GLU A 244 -22.85 -15.44 -2.67
N ILE A 245 -22.59 -14.12 -2.65
CA ILE A 245 -21.34 -13.56 -3.16
C ILE A 245 -20.15 -14.11 -2.35
N LYS A 246 -19.10 -14.56 -3.06
CA LYS A 246 -17.91 -15.21 -2.47
C LYS A 246 -16.65 -14.34 -2.38
N SER A 247 -16.51 -13.34 -3.25
CA SER A 247 -15.40 -12.39 -3.21
C SER A 247 -15.91 -10.96 -3.45
N MET A 248 -15.42 -10.04 -2.63
CA MET A 248 -15.55 -8.59 -2.77
C MET A 248 -14.18 -7.92 -3.00
N ARG A 249 -13.20 -8.68 -3.52
CA ARG A 249 -11.87 -8.18 -3.86
C ARG A 249 -11.95 -7.01 -4.85
N TRP A 250 -11.19 -5.95 -4.60
CA TRP A 250 -11.15 -4.70 -5.40
C TRP A 250 -12.54 -4.08 -5.69
N PHE A 251 -13.54 -4.27 -4.82
CA PHE A 251 -14.93 -3.98 -5.21
C PHE A 251 -15.21 -2.49 -5.50
N PHE A 252 -14.81 -1.56 -4.62
CA PHE A 252 -15.00 -0.12 -4.83
C PHE A 252 -13.77 0.62 -5.39
N SER A 253 -12.59 -0.02 -5.38
CA SER A 253 -11.27 0.63 -5.56
C SER A 253 -11.14 1.54 -6.79
N SER A 254 -11.75 1.16 -7.91
CA SER A 254 -11.65 1.90 -9.19
C SER A 254 -12.40 3.24 -9.22
N ASN A 255 -13.25 3.54 -8.22
CA ASN A 255 -14.00 4.81 -8.11
C ASN A 255 -14.04 5.31 -6.64
N ALA A 256 -13.08 4.88 -5.82
CA ALA A 256 -13.27 4.78 -4.39
C ALA A 256 -13.33 6.12 -3.63
N SER A 257 -12.54 7.14 -4.02
CA SER A 257 -12.34 8.37 -3.23
C SER A 257 -13.62 9.13 -2.84
N SER A 258 -14.68 9.00 -3.65
CA SER A 258 -15.98 9.64 -3.40
C SER A 258 -17.07 8.68 -2.90
N PHE A 259 -16.77 7.39 -2.71
CA PHE A 259 -17.75 6.39 -2.30
C PHE A 259 -17.99 6.43 -0.78
N ASN A 260 -19.23 6.69 -0.38
CA ASN A 260 -19.66 6.65 1.02
C ASN A 260 -21.13 6.19 1.13
N GLY A 261 -21.50 5.15 0.37
CA GLY A 261 -22.89 4.68 0.26
C GLY A 261 -23.28 3.65 1.33
N GLU A 262 -24.50 3.77 1.87
CA GLU A 262 -25.05 2.88 2.90
C GLU A 262 -25.06 1.39 2.46
N ILE A 263 -24.23 0.56 3.09
CA ILE A 263 -24.08 -0.89 2.79
C ILE A 263 -24.09 -1.79 4.03
N GLY A 264 -24.34 -1.25 5.23
CA GLY A 264 -24.41 -2.03 6.48
C GLY A 264 -25.51 -3.11 6.52
N SER A 265 -26.44 -3.09 5.57
CA SER A 265 -27.51 -4.08 5.36
C SER A 265 -27.13 -5.24 4.43
N TRP A 266 -25.92 -5.26 3.87
CA TRP A 266 -25.44 -6.34 3.01
C TRP A 266 -25.30 -7.67 3.77
N ASP A 267 -25.59 -8.77 3.06
CA ASP A 267 -25.32 -10.13 3.50
C ASP A 267 -23.94 -10.56 3.00
N VAL A 268 -22.96 -10.54 3.90
CA VAL A 268 -21.56 -10.90 3.62
C VAL A 268 -21.17 -12.26 4.21
N SER A 269 -22.09 -13.01 4.84
CA SER A 269 -21.87 -14.33 5.49
C SER A 269 -21.57 -15.49 4.51
N SER A 270 -21.01 -15.17 3.36
CA SER A 270 -20.57 -16.09 2.32
C SER A 270 -19.25 -15.65 1.70
N VAL A 271 -18.80 -14.41 1.95
CA VAL A 271 -17.57 -13.86 1.39
C VAL A 271 -16.37 -14.47 2.10
N THR A 272 -15.41 -14.97 1.33
CA THR A 272 -14.13 -15.50 1.84
C THR A 272 -12.98 -14.52 1.57
N ASP A 273 -13.19 -13.54 0.71
CA ASP A 273 -12.15 -12.68 0.13
C ASP A 273 -12.64 -11.22 0.05
N MET A 274 -12.07 -10.35 0.87
CA MET A 274 -12.39 -8.91 0.95
C MET A 274 -11.20 -8.01 0.56
N ALA A 275 -10.14 -8.57 -0.04
CA ALA A 275 -8.90 -7.85 -0.29
C ALA A 275 -9.11 -6.58 -1.13
N TYR A 276 -8.63 -5.43 -0.66
CA TYR A 276 -8.73 -4.11 -1.30
C TYR A 276 -10.17 -3.66 -1.61
N MET A 277 -11.17 -4.14 -0.87
CA MET A 277 -12.59 -3.83 -1.08
C MET A 277 -12.87 -2.31 -1.10
N PHE A 278 -12.27 -1.55 -0.17
CA PHE A 278 -12.37 -0.09 -0.02
C PHE A 278 -11.02 0.60 -0.25
N SER A 279 -10.13 0.01 -1.05
CA SER A 279 -8.81 0.61 -1.33
C SER A 279 -8.94 1.97 -2.03
N GLY A 280 -8.38 3.03 -1.45
CA GLY A 280 -8.48 4.41 -1.92
C GLY A 280 -9.86 5.05 -1.68
N ALA A 281 -10.62 4.57 -0.68
CA ALA A 281 -11.96 5.06 -0.38
C ALA A 281 -11.92 6.25 0.59
N ASP A 282 -11.24 7.33 0.21
CA ASP A 282 -10.92 8.50 1.04
C ASP A 282 -12.10 9.01 1.88
N ALA A 283 -13.31 9.05 1.31
CA ALA A 283 -14.54 9.51 1.96
C ALA A 283 -15.40 8.43 2.66
N PHE A 284 -15.01 7.16 2.62
CA PHE A 284 -15.83 6.05 3.13
C PHE A 284 -15.80 5.96 4.66
N ASN A 285 -16.97 6.03 5.31
CA ASN A 285 -17.07 5.95 6.77
C ASN A 285 -18.45 5.40 7.23
N GLN A 286 -18.98 4.38 6.55
CA GLN A 286 -20.29 3.78 6.84
C GLN A 286 -20.23 2.68 7.90
N ASP A 287 -21.26 2.58 8.74
CA ASP A 287 -21.39 1.57 9.80
C ASP A 287 -21.50 0.14 9.23
N LEU A 288 -20.53 -0.71 9.57
CA LEU A 288 -20.43 -2.12 9.16
C LEU A 288 -20.53 -3.11 10.32
N LYS A 289 -20.95 -2.68 11.53
CA LYS A 289 -20.91 -3.54 12.74
C LYS A 289 -21.76 -4.81 12.64
N ASN A 290 -22.77 -4.81 11.77
CA ASN A 290 -23.71 -5.92 11.57
C ASN A 290 -23.25 -6.93 10.50
N TRP A 291 -22.06 -6.75 9.91
CA TRP A 291 -21.49 -7.67 8.93
C TRP A 291 -20.95 -8.94 9.60
N ASP A 292 -21.42 -10.09 9.12
CA ASP A 292 -20.92 -11.41 9.48
C ASP A 292 -19.72 -11.77 8.59
N VAL A 293 -18.52 -11.43 9.07
CA VAL A 293 -17.24 -11.67 8.37
C VAL A 293 -16.56 -12.98 8.78
N SER A 294 -17.25 -13.84 9.55
CA SER A 294 -16.71 -15.10 10.10
C SER A 294 -16.17 -16.09 9.05
N SER A 295 -16.57 -15.95 7.79
CA SER A 295 -16.10 -16.77 6.66
C SER A 295 -14.91 -16.19 5.88
N VAL A 296 -14.44 -14.98 6.22
CA VAL A 296 -13.38 -14.28 5.48
C VAL A 296 -12.01 -14.82 5.86
N THR A 297 -11.19 -15.13 4.86
CA THR A 297 -9.81 -15.61 5.01
C THR A 297 -8.76 -14.60 4.55
N ASP A 298 -9.11 -13.68 3.63
CA ASP A 298 -8.20 -12.64 3.13
C ASP A 298 -8.82 -11.24 3.25
N MET A 299 -8.15 -10.36 4.01
CA MET A 299 -8.50 -8.96 4.22
C MET A 299 -7.39 -8.00 3.72
N GLU A 300 -6.46 -8.44 2.85
CA GLU A 300 -5.34 -7.63 2.38
C GLU A 300 -5.80 -6.26 1.86
N GLY A 301 -5.34 -5.18 2.49
CA GLY A 301 -5.63 -3.81 2.05
C GLY A 301 -7.11 -3.41 2.08
N MET A 302 -7.96 -4.10 2.85
CA MET A 302 -9.42 -3.89 2.84
C MET A 302 -9.83 -2.41 2.95
N PHE A 303 -9.17 -1.63 3.81
CA PHE A 303 -9.35 -0.18 3.98
C PHE A 303 -8.08 0.63 3.65
N TYR A 304 -7.19 0.10 2.79
CA TYR A 304 -5.95 0.78 2.40
C TYR A 304 -6.24 2.14 1.77
N SER A 305 -5.66 3.23 2.28
CA SER A 305 -5.97 4.62 1.90
C SER A 305 -7.45 5.02 2.03
N ALA A 306 -8.23 4.38 2.89
CA ALA A 306 -9.57 4.87 3.24
C ALA A 306 -9.47 5.95 4.34
N GLU A 307 -8.94 7.13 4.01
CA GLU A 307 -8.50 8.15 4.98
C GLU A 307 -9.54 8.52 6.05
N SER A 308 -10.83 8.60 5.69
CA SER A 308 -11.93 8.95 6.61
C SER A 308 -12.47 7.77 7.44
N PHE A 309 -12.07 6.53 7.18
CA PHE A 309 -12.69 5.37 7.81
C PHE A 309 -12.33 5.29 9.31
N ASN A 310 -13.36 5.35 10.17
CA ASN A 310 -13.18 5.26 11.61
C ASN A 310 -14.42 4.68 12.32
N GLN A 311 -14.99 3.60 11.78
CA GLN A 311 -16.12 2.91 12.40
C GLN A 311 -15.69 1.78 13.33
N ALA A 312 -16.52 1.50 14.34
CA ALA A 312 -16.30 0.43 15.30
C ALA A 312 -16.58 -0.95 14.66
N ILE A 313 -15.54 -1.76 14.55
CA ILE A 313 -15.54 -3.12 13.98
C ILE A 313 -14.99 -4.18 14.96
N ALA A 314 -14.80 -3.80 16.23
CA ALA A 314 -14.26 -4.65 17.29
C ALA A 314 -15.10 -5.91 17.60
N ASN A 315 -16.33 -5.99 17.09
CA ASN A 315 -17.25 -7.12 17.26
C ASN A 315 -17.25 -8.10 16.07
N TRP A 316 -16.37 -7.89 15.07
CA TRP A 316 -16.16 -8.82 13.96
C TRP A 316 -15.43 -10.09 14.42
N ASP A 317 -15.91 -11.26 13.98
CA ASP A 317 -15.19 -12.52 14.10
C ASP A 317 -14.19 -12.65 12.95
N VAL A 318 -12.90 -12.45 13.26
CA VAL A 318 -11.78 -12.53 12.31
C VAL A 318 -10.95 -13.81 12.46
N SER A 319 -11.44 -14.80 13.22
CA SER A 319 -10.69 -16.02 13.59
C SER A 319 -10.23 -16.89 12.42
N ASN A 320 -10.87 -16.77 11.24
CA ASN A 320 -10.49 -17.46 10.01
C ASN A 320 -9.57 -16.64 9.07
N VAL A 321 -9.19 -15.41 9.44
CA VAL A 321 -8.36 -14.54 8.59
C VAL A 321 -6.89 -14.93 8.66
N GLU A 322 -6.31 -15.26 7.51
CA GLU A 322 -4.89 -15.63 7.36
C GLU A 322 -4.01 -14.43 6.96
N ASN A 323 -4.60 -13.39 6.36
CA ASN A 323 -3.89 -12.26 5.77
C ASN A 323 -4.53 -10.90 6.12
N MET A 324 -3.80 -10.04 6.83
CA MET A 324 -4.21 -8.68 7.21
C MET A 324 -3.22 -7.59 6.72
N ARG A 325 -2.32 -7.95 5.80
CA ARG A 325 -1.37 -7.02 5.17
C ARG A 325 -2.09 -5.79 4.62
N TYR A 326 -1.54 -4.60 4.80
CA TYR A 326 -2.14 -3.29 4.42
C TYR A 326 -3.54 -2.97 4.98
N MET A 327 -4.17 -3.79 5.85
CA MET A 327 -5.63 -3.70 6.12
C MET A 327 -6.14 -2.28 6.45
N PHE A 328 -5.39 -1.50 7.24
CA PHE A 328 -5.65 -0.09 7.56
C PHE A 328 -4.49 0.84 7.15
N GLY A 329 -3.59 0.42 6.25
CA GLY A 329 -2.48 1.25 5.80
C GLY A 329 -3.00 2.54 5.16
N ALA A 330 -2.54 3.71 5.62
CA ALA A 330 -3.05 5.03 5.25
C ALA A 330 -4.57 5.27 5.52
N ALA A 331 -5.24 4.45 6.35
CA ALA A 331 -6.55 4.77 6.90
C ALA A 331 -6.41 5.77 8.07
N ASP A 332 -5.94 6.97 7.77
CA ASP A 332 -5.37 7.92 8.74
C ASP A 332 -6.29 8.34 9.89
N SER A 333 -7.62 8.21 9.75
CA SER A 333 -8.58 8.48 10.84
C SER A 333 -8.80 7.30 11.80
N PHE A 334 -8.41 6.07 11.43
CA PHE A 334 -8.81 4.85 12.14
C PHE A 334 -8.11 4.71 13.50
N ASN A 335 -8.89 4.65 14.59
CA ASN A 335 -8.36 4.46 15.94
C ASN A 335 -9.40 3.82 16.89
N HIS A 336 -9.53 2.49 16.84
CA HIS A 336 -10.45 1.71 17.68
C HIS A 336 -9.72 0.61 18.48
N ASP A 337 -10.30 0.24 19.62
CA ASP A 337 -9.89 -0.91 20.44
C ASP A 337 -10.19 -2.22 19.71
N LEU A 338 -9.17 -3.07 19.50
CA LEU A 338 -9.27 -4.34 18.79
C LEU A 338 -8.78 -5.53 19.63
N ASN A 339 -8.57 -5.37 20.95
CA ASN A 339 -8.09 -6.47 21.83
C ASN A 339 -8.99 -7.72 21.80
N GLY A 340 -10.27 -7.58 21.40
CA GLY A 340 -11.23 -8.69 21.29
C GLY A 340 -11.12 -9.53 20.01
N TRP A 341 -10.25 -9.19 19.07
CA TRP A 341 -10.04 -9.96 17.84
C TRP A 341 -9.13 -11.18 18.06
N ASP A 342 -9.57 -12.36 17.63
CA ASP A 342 -8.71 -13.54 17.51
C ASP A 342 -7.93 -13.48 16.19
N VAL A 343 -6.67 -13.04 16.29
CA VAL A 343 -5.72 -12.97 15.16
C VAL A 343 -4.79 -14.18 15.07
N SER A 344 -5.07 -15.27 15.80
CA SER A 344 -4.15 -16.40 15.91
C SER A 344 -3.92 -17.20 14.62
N GLY A 345 -4.77 -17.03 13.61
CA GLY A 345 -4.58 -17.55 12.25
C GLY A 345 -3.75 -16.66 11.32
N VAL A 346 -3.48 -15.40 11.68
CA VAL A 346 -2.86 -14.42 10.79
C VAL A 346 -1.37 -14.69 10.60
N MET A 347 -0.94 -14.83 9.34
CA MET A 347 0.47 -15.06 8.97
C MET A 347 1.21 -13.79 8.54
N ASN A 348 0.50 -12.74 8.12
CA ASN A 348 1.10 -11.51 7.59
C ASN A 348 0.34 -10.26 8.08
N MET A 349 1.06 -9.36 8.76
CA MET A 349 0.57 -8.06 9.26
C MET A 349 1.36 -6.88 8.69
N SER A 350 2.16 -7.08 7.62
CA SER A 350 2.96 -5.99 7.03
C SER A 350 2.12 -4.79 6.63
N LEU A 351 2.56 -3.59 7.03
CA LEU A 351 1.89 -2.30 6.79
C LEU A 351 0.41 -2.24 7.25
N MET A 352 -0.03 -3.14 8.13
CA MET A 352 -1.43 -3.24 8.59
C MET A 352 -1.94 -1.95 9.24
N PHE A 353 -1.12 -1.29 10.07
CA PHE A 353 -1.44 -0.06 10.80
C PHE A 353 -0.50 1.09 10.41
N SER A 354 -0.16 1.19 9.12
CA SER A 354 0.59 2.30 8.54
C SER A 354 -0.24 3.60 8.47
N ALA A 355 -0.84 4.03 9.58
CA ALA A 355 -1.84 5.10 9.67
C ALA A 355 -1.61 6.02 10.87
N LYS A 356 -1.61 7.34 10.65
CA LYS A 356 -1.12 8.35 11.61
C LYS A 356 -1.83 8.32 12.97
N SER A 357 -3.15 8.19 12.97
CA SER A 357 -3.93 8.30 14.22
C SER A 357 -3.95 7.03 15.06
N PHE A 358 -3.51 5.89 14.55
CA PHE A 358 -3.75 4.60 15.19
C PHE A 358 -2.98 4.45 16.51
N ASN A 359 -3.73 4.26 17.59
CA ASN A 359 -3.22 3.88 18.90
C ASN A 359 -4.26 3.01 19.64
N GLY A 360 -4.97 2.19 18.88
CA GLY A 360 -6.02 1.29 19.37
C GLY A 360 -5.43 0.07 20.05
N LYS A 361 -6.06 -0.45 21.11
CA LYS A 361 -5.48 -1.57 21.86
C LYS A 361 -5.41 -2.83 20.99
N ILE A 362 -4.23 -3.46 21.01
CA ILE A 362 -3.89 -4.75 20.38
C ILE A 362 -2.97 -5.61 21.27
N GLY A 363 -2.78 -5.23 22.53
CA GLY A 363 -1.79 -5.84 23.44
C GLY A 363 -2.13 -7.27 23.90
N ASP A 364 -3.41 -7.66 23.84
CA ASP A 364 -3.89 -8.98 24.24
C ASP A 364 -3.84 -10.02 23.09
N TRP A 365 -3.37 -9.63 21.90
CA TRP A 365 -3.37 -10.47 20.70
C TRP A 365 -2.39 -11.65 20.77
N ASN A 366 -2.84 -12.82 20.31
CA ASN A 366 -1.96 -13.95 20.03
C ASN A 366 -1.38 -13.85 18.62
N VAL A 367 -0.13 -13.40 18.50
CA VAL A 367 0.57 -13.21 17.21
C VAL A 367 1.52 -14.36 16.84
N THR A 368 1.47 -15.52 17.51
CA THR A 368 2.43 -16.63 17.31
C THR A 368 2.55 -17.15 15.88
N SER A 369 1.54 -16.94 15.05
CA SER A 369 1.49 -17.40 13.65
C SER A 369 2.07 -16.40 12.65
N VAL A 370 2.34 -15.17 13.07
CA VAL A 370 2.79 -14.09 12.19
C VAL A 370 4.25 -14.30 11.79
N ALA A 371 4.51 -14.46 10.49
CA ALA A 371 5.85 -14.61 9.94
C ALA A 371 6.45 -13.26 9.47
N ASN A 372 5.62 -12.24 9.24
CA ASN A 372 6.06 -10.94 8.72
C ASN A 372 5.29 -9.77 9.37
N MET A 373 6.05 -8.83 9.95
CA MET A 373 5.57 -7.58 10.57
C MET A 373 6.20 -6.34 9.92
N ASP A 374 6.70 -6.44 8.69
CA ASP A 374 7.40 -5.37 7.99
C ASP A 374 6.56 -4.09 7.95
N SER A 375 7.11 -3.01 8.49
CA SER A 375 6.51 -1.68 8.47
C SER A 375 5.07 -1.63 9.04
N MET A 376 4.73 -2.55 9.95
CA MET A 376 3.37 -2.69 10.54
C MET A 376 2.81 -1.37 11.10
N PHE A 377 3.65 -0.55 11.73
CA PHE A 377 3.30 0.77 12.32
C PHE A 377 4.04 1.93 11.63
N TYR A 378 4.39 1.79 10.35
CA TYR A 378 5.03 2.82 9.53
C TYR A 378 4.27 4.16 9.61
N ASN A 379 4.96 5.23 10.01
CA ASN A 379 4.39 6.56 10.23
C ASN A 379 3.09 6.54 11.08
N ALA A 380 2.96 5.61 12.03
CA ALA A 380 1.89 5.64 13.02
C ALA A 380 2.26 6.63 14.13
N ASP A 381 2.17 7.93 13.82
CA ASP A 381 2.56 9.05 14.70
C ASP A 381 2.14 8.85 16.16
N ASN A 382 0.89 8.42 16.39
CA ASN A 382 0.29 8.26 17.73
C ASN A 382 0.56 6.90 18.41
N PHE A 383 1.12 5.90 17.72
CA PHE A 383 1.17 4.53 18.23
C PHE A 383 2.12 4.38 19.43
N ASN A 384 1.61 3.86 20.54
CA ASN A 384 2.38 3.59 21.76
C ASN A 384 1.69 2.53 22.65
N GLN A 385 1.16 1.45 22.08
CA GLN A 385 0.48 0.39 22.85
C GLN A 385 1.46 -0.62 23.45
N PRO A 386 1.22 -1.13 24.67
CA PRO A 386 2.06 -2.14 25.31
C PRO A 386 1.94 -3.50 24.60
N ILE A 387 2.95 -3.82 23.78
CA ILE A 387 3.04 -5.05 22.96
C ILE A 387 4.23 -5.95 23.35
N GLY A 388 4.99 -5.62 24.40
CA GLY A 388 6.12 -6.43 24.89
C GLY A 388 5.75 -7.85 25.36
N ASN A 389 4.46 -8.14 25.57
CA ASN A 389 3.94 -9.48 25.90
C ASN A 389 3.70 -10.38 24.67
N TRP A 390 3.86 -9.87 23.43
CA TRP A 390 3.64 -10.63 22.21
C TRP A 390 4.72 -11.71 22.01
N ASP A 391 4.30 -12.95 21.75
CA ASP A 391 5.20 -14.02 21.29
C ASP A 391 5.48 -13.86 19.78
N VAL A 392 6.56 -13.15 19.48
CA VAL A 392 7.06 -12.91 18.11
C VAL A 392 7.97 -14.04 17.58
N SER A 393 8.06 -15.20 18.24
CA SER A 393 9.07 -16.22 17.97
C SER A 393 9.06 -16.85 16.58
N ASN A 394 8.02 -16.67 15.77
CA ASN A 394 7.97 -17.11 14.36
C ASN A 394 8.19 -15.97 13.34
N VAL A 395 8.31 -14.72 13.78
CA VAL A 395 8.57 -13.57 12.90
C VAL A 395 9.94 -13.74 12.24
N ARG A 396 10.00 -13.47 10.93
CA ARG A 396 11.23 -13.53 10.11
C ARG A 396 11.75 -12.15 9.72
N SER A 397 10.84 -11.19 9.56
CA SER A 397 11.16 -9.82 9.15
C SER A 397 10.27 -8.83 9.87
N MET A 398 10.90 -7.77 10.40
CA MET A 398 10.28 -6.63 11.08
C MET A 398 10.85 -5.30 10.55
N ALA A 399 11.23 -5.28 9.27
CA ALA A 399 11.92 -4.16 8.63
C ALA A 399 11.05 -2.90 8.67
N GLY A 400 11.57 -1.83 9.26
CA GLY A 400 10.87 -0.57 9.47
C GLY A 400 9.61 -0.66 10.34
N MET A 401 9.43 -1.71 11.18
CA MET A 401 8.19 -1.95 11.94
C MET A 401 7.65 -0.73 12.68
N PHE A 402 8.53 0.11 13.24
CA PHE A 402 8.21 1.35 13.95
C PHE A 402 8.77 2.62 13.27
N LEU A 403 9.12 2.52 11.98
CA LEU A 403 9.72 3.60 11.19
C LEU A 403 8.82 4.85 11.16
N GLY A 404 9.36 5.99 11.60
CA GLY A 404 8.63 7.25 11.70
C GLY A 404 7.57 7.31 12.81
N THR A 405 7.52 6.34 13.73
CA THR A 405 6.64 6.44 14.91
C THR A 405 7.15 7.55 15.85
N ARG A 406 6.28 8.51 16.18
CA ARG A 406 6.64 9.73 16.92
C ARG A 406 6.38 9.67 18.42
N ASN A 407 5.61 8.67 18.87
CA ASN A 407 5.29 8.45 20.28
C ASN A 407 5.69 7.07 20.82
N PHE A 408 6.14 6.14 19.98
CA PHE A 408 6.44 4.77 20.40
C PHE A 408 7.66 4.70 21.31
N ASN A 409 7.46 4.23 22.54
CA ASN A 409 8.50 4.01 23.53
C ASN A 409 8.00 2.99 24.57
N GLN A 410 7.96 1.71 24.17
CA GLN A 410 7.55 0.59 25.01
C GLN A 410 8.73 -0.36 25.27
N ASP A 411 8.69 -1.03 26.42
CA ASP A 411 9.53 -2.17 26.75
C ASP A 411 9.19 -3.35 25.83
N LEU A 412 10.22 -3.95 25.21
CA LEU A 412 10.13 -5.10 24.31
C LEU A 412 11.12 -6.21 24.71
N ASP A 413 11.68 -6.19 25.92
CA ASP A 413 12.76 -7.12 26.35
C ASP A 413 12.29 -8.58 26.39
N GLY A 414 10.98 -8.81 26.55
CA GLY A 414 10.34 -10.13 26.52
C GLY A 414 10.20 -10.76 25.13
N TRP A 415 10.55 -10.06 24.04
CA TRP A 415 10.40 -10.57 22.68
C TRP A 415 11.50 -11.58 22.30
N ASN A 416 11.10 -12.79 21.90
CA ASN A 416 12.00 -13.78 21.33
C ASN A 416 12.25 -13.49 19.84
N VAL A 417 13.27 -12.69 19.53
CA VAL A 417 13.61 -12.30 18.15
C VAL A 417 14.58 -13.27 17.43
N SER A 418 14.97 -14.39 18.05
CA SER A 418 16.00 -15.35 17.55
C SER A 418 15.78 -15.92 16.14
N ASN A 419 14.57 -15.80 15.59
CA ASN A 419 14.22 -16.29 14.24
C ASN A 419 14.24 -15.20 13.16
N VAL A 420 14.53 -13.94 13.51
CA VAL A 420 14.42 -12.76 12.65
C VAL A 420 15.71 -12.52 11.88
N THR A 421 15.62 -12.31 10.57
CA THR A 421 16.79 -12.02 9.71
C THR A 421 16.89 -10.55 9.29
N ASN A 422 15.85 -9.74 9.47
CA ASN A 422 15.84 -8.33 9.03
C ASN A 422 15.19 -7.39 10.06
N MET A 423 16.00 -6.41 10.51
CA MET A 423 15.64 -5.28 11.39
C MET A 423 16.02 -3.92 10.77
N GLU A 424 16.23 -3.85 9.45
CA GLU A 424 16.55 -2.61 8.72
C GLU A 424 15.59 -1.48 9.13
N VAL A 425 16.15 -0.30 9.45
CA VAL A 425 15.41 0.93 9.76
C VAL A 425 14.28 0.79 10.82
N MET A 426 14.29 -0.24 11.67
CA MET A 426 13.19 -0.60 12.57
C MET A 426 12.67 0.56 13.44
N PHE A 427 13.57 1.33 14.04
CA PHE A 427 13.31 2.52 14.86
C PHE A 427 13.88 3.79 14.20
N TYR A 428 13.83 3.87 12.87
CA TYR A 428 14.30 5.03 12.11
C TYR A 428 13.37 6.23 12.25
N GLY A 429 13.91 7.38 12.64
CA GLY A 429 13.21 8.68 12.59
C GLY A 429 13.48 9.45 11.29
N GLY A 430 14.75 9.73 11.01
CA GLY A 430 15.27 10.61 9.94
C GLY A 430 14.28 11.61 9.35
N LYS A 431 13.83 11.36 8.11
CA LYS A 431 12.96 12.27 7.33
C LYS A 431 11.58 12.54 7.95
N TYR A 432 11.18 11.81 8.99
CA TYR A 432 9.92 12.01 9.72
C TYR A 432 10.08 12.85 11.00
N GLY A 433 11.31 13.28 11.31
CA GLY A 433 11.68 13.79 12.64
C GLY A 433 12.22 12.66 13.53
N SER A 434 12.76 13.00 14.70
CA SER A 434 13.30 12.00 15.61
C SER A 434 12.21 11.10 16.21
N THR A 435 12.54 9.82 16.41
CA THR A 435 11.70 8.92 17.22
C THR A 435 12.12 9.03 18.69
N PRO A 436 11.19 8.97 19.66
CA PRO A 436 11.52 9.01 21.08
C PRO A 436 11.98 7.65 21.64
N PHE A 437 12.07 6.61 20.81
CA PHE A 437 12.30 5.24 21.26
C PHE A 437 13.60 5.09 22.09
N ASN A 438 13.42 4.53 23.28
CA ASN A 438 14.44 4.14 24.25
C ASN A 438 13.88 3.01 25.13
N GLY A 439 13.13 2.07 24.53
CA GLY A 439 12.55 0.90 25.20
C GLY A 439 13.57 -0.22 25.35
N ASP A 440 13.47 -0.99 26.43
CA ASP A 440 14.40 -2.08 26.74
C ASP A 440 14.27 -3.24 25.73
N ILE A 441 15.43 -3.77 25.33
CA ILE A 441 15.66 -4.76 24.25
C ILE A 441 16.95 -5.58 24.49
N ARG A 442 17.56 -5.50 25.68
CA ARG A 442 18.91 -6.06 25.94
C ARG A 442 18.97 -7.59 25.85
N SER A 443 17.86 -8.27 26.12
CA SER A 443 17.74 -9.73 26.12
C SER A 443 17.50 -10.33 24.72
N TRP A 444 17.51 -9.51 23.66
CA TRP A 444 17.30 -9.96 22.28
C TRP A 444 18.46 -10.80 21.74
N ASP A 445 18.16 -12.03 21.31
CA ASP A 445 19.06 -12.86 20.52
C ASP A 445 19.00 -12.43 19.04
N VAL A 446 19.99 -11.62 18.62
CA VAL A 446 20.11 -11.10 17.25
C VAL A 446 21.06 -11.92 16.36
N SER A 447 21.53 -13.09 16.81
CA SER A 447 22.56 -13.90 16.12
C SER A 447 22.18 -14.40 14.71
N ASN A 448 20.88 -14.36 14.36
CA ASN A 448 20.38 -14.70 13.02
C ASN A 448 20.01 -13.47 12.17
N VAL A 449 20.23 -12.24 12.65
CA VAL A 449 19.95 -11.02 11.88
C VAL A 449 21.01 -10.85 10.79
N GLU A 450 20.57 -10.73 9.54
CA GLU A 450 21.41 -10.54 8.35
C GLU A 450 21.48 -9.04 7.94
N VAL A 451 20.46 -8.25 8.29
CA VAL A 451 20.36 -6.81 7.96
C VAL A 451 19.87 -5.99 9.16
N MET A 452 20.68 -5.01 9.56
CA MET A 452 20.42 -4.10 10.70
C MET A 452 20.75 -2.62 10.37
N GLU A 453 20.94 -2.27 9.09
CA GLU A 453 21.28 -0.90 8.68
C GLU A 453 20.25 0.11 9.20
N LYS A 454 20.74 1.24 9.73
CA LYS A 454 19.92 2.39 10.19
C LYS A 454 18.90 2.10 11.29
N MET A 455 19.01 0.97 12.01
CA MET A 455 18.03 0.51 13.00
C MET A 455 17.58 1.59 14.01
N PHE A 456 18.50 2.42 14.52
CA PHE A 456 18.22 3.48 15.51
C PHE A 456 18.53 4.90 14.97
N SER A 457 18.60 5.08 13.64
CA SER A 457 18.97 6.39 13.08
C SER A 457 17.94 7.48 13.40
N ASN A 458 18.40 8.56 14.02
CA ASN A 458 17.61 9.66 14.60
C ASN A 458 16.65 9.22 15.71
N ALA A 459 16.90 8.09 16.38
CA ALA A 459 16.34 7.79 17.69
C ALA A 459 17.10 8.62 18.75
N THR A 460 16.88 9.94 18.80
CA THR A 460 17.75 10.88 19.53
C THR A 460 17.83 10.63 21.04
N LYS A 461 16.89 9.84 21.59
CA LYS A 461 16.84 9.42 23.00
C LYS A 461 17.35 8.00 23.26
N PHE A 462 17.67 7.21 22.23
CA PHE A 462 18.08 5.83 22.39
C PHE A 462 19.43 5.74 23.10
N ASN A 463 19.46 5.01 24.21
CA ASN A 463 20.64 4.80 25.06
C ASN A 463 20.46 3.52 25.91
N GLN A 464 19.90 2.45 25.33
CA GLN A 464 19.79 1.15 26.01
C GLN A 464 21.02 0.28 25.76
N TYR A 465 21.40 -0.49 26.78
CA TYR A 465 22.53 -1.40 26.68
C TYR A 465 22.22 -2.57 25.74
N ILE A 466 23.05 -2.70 24.70
CA ILE A 466 22.98 -3.75 23.67
C ILE A 466 24.38 -4.35 23.40
N GLY A 467 25.32 -4.16 24.33
CA GLY A 467 26.71 -4.58 24.17
C GLY A 467 26.92 -6.09 24.17
N ASP A 468 25.97 -6.88 24.69
CA ASP A 468 26.02 -8.34 24.73
C ASP A 468 25.42 -9.00 23.46
N TRP A 469 24.99 -8.22 22.47
CA TRP A 469 24.42 -8.72 21.22
C TRP A 469 25.48 -9.40 20.33
N ASP A 470 25.20 -10.64 19.92
CA ASP A 470 25.98 -11.33 18.88
C ASP A 470 25.59 -10.81 17.49
N ILE A 471 26.40 -9.88 16.98
CA ILE A 471 26.26 -9.31 15.62
C ILE A 471 27.18 -9.99 14.59
N SER A 472 27.80 -11.14 14.92
CA SER A 472 28.83 -11.77 14.07
C SER A 472 28.32 -12.25 12.70
N SER A 473 27.00 -12.36 12.53
CA SER A 473 26.29 -12.58 11.26
C SER A 473 26.35 -11.40 10.29
N LEU A 474 26.54 -10.18 10.79
CA LEU A 474 26.50 -8.95 9.99
C LEU A 474 27.81 -8.72 9.25
N THR A 475 27.71 -8.10 8.07
CA THR A 475 28.84 -7.57 7.29
C THR A 475 28.79 -6.06 7.11
N ASN A 476 27.74 -5.42 7.62
CA ASN A 476 27.38 -4.03 7.39
C ASN A 476 26.50 -3.50 8.54
N ILE A 477 26.92 -2.40 9.17
CA ILE A 477 26.20 -1.69 10.24
C ILE A 477 26.06 -0.18 9.94
N ASN A 478 25.99 0.19 8.65
CA ASN A 478 25.93 1.60 8.24
C ASN A 478 24.80 2.37 8.94
N GLU A 479 25.16 3.58 9.39
CA GLU A 479 24.26 4.59 9.96
C GLU A 479 23.36 4.08 11.11
N MET A 480 23.71 2.96 11.77
CA MET A 480 22.86 2.30 12.78
C MET A 480 22.46 3.24 13.92
N PHE A 481 23.38 4.08 14.42
CA PHE A 481 23.14 5.10 15.44
C PHE A 481 23.20 6.53 14.88
N ALA A 482 23.07 6.72 13.56
CA ALA A 482 23.22 8.03 12.94
C ALA A 482 22.12 8.99 13.39
N GLY A 483 22.44 9.96 14.25
CA GLY A 483 21.51 10.90 14.88
C GLY A 483 20.93 10.40 16.22
N ALA A 484 21.45 9.32 16.80
CA ALA A 484 21.11 8.89 18.15
C ALA A 484 21.87 9.74 19.20
N GLU A 485 21.51 11.03 19.30
CA GLU A 485 22.25 12.05 20.07
C GLU A 485 22.60 11.64 21.51
N SER A 486 21.74 10.87 22.18
CA SER A 486 21.91 10.40 23.56
C SER A 486 22.70 9.09 23.72
N PHE A 487 23.05 8.41 22.62
CA PHE A 487 23.61 7.05 22.68
C PHE A 487 25.07 7.08 23.17
N ASN A 488 25.31 6.41 24.30
CA ASN A 488 26.65 6.16 24.84
C ASN A 488 26.60 4.93 25.77
N GLN A 489 26.79 3.73 25.21
CA GLN A 489 26.80 2.44 25.91
C GLN A 489 28.00 1.61 25.46
N ASP A 490 28.53 0.78 26.35
CA ASP A 490 29.62 -0.16 26.03
C ASP A 490 29.16 -1.19 24.97
N LEU A 491 30.03 -1.49 23.98
CA LEU A 491 29.72 -2.39 22.86
C LEU A 491 30.75 -3.52 22.76
N ASN A 492 30.52 -4.62 23.50
CA ASN A 492 31.36 -5.82 23.53
C ASN A 492 31.19 -6.72 22.28
N TRP A 493 30.98 -6.11 21.12
CA TRP A 493 30.66 -6.77 19.85
C TRP A 493 31.89 -7.36 19.16
N ASP A 494 31.72 -8.54 18.54
CA ASP A 494 32.64 -9.04 17.52
C ASP A 494 32.31 -8.37 16.17
N VAL A 495 33.14 -7.41 15.78
CA VAL A 495 33.02 -6.69 14.49
C VAL A 495 33.92 -7.25 13.40
N SER A 496 34.59 -8.39 13.61
CA SER A 496 35.62 -8.92 12.67
C SER A 496 35.08 -9.27 11.28
N ASN A 497 33.78 -9.55 11.14
CA ASN A 497 33.11 -9.79 9.85
C ASN A 497 32.60 -8.49 9.16
N ILE A 498 32.67 -7.33 9.82
CA ILE A 498 32.14 -6.07 9.29
C ILE A 498 33.06 -5.51 8.19
N THR A 499 32.45 -5.14 7.07
CA THR A 499 33.14 -4.55 5.91
C THR A 499 32.82 -3.06 5.70
N SER A 500 31.78 -2.55 6.35
CA SER A 500 31.27 -1.19 6.20
C SER A 500 30.68 -0.66 7.52
N MET A 501 31.20 0.48 7.98
CA MET A 501 30.74 1.19 9.19
C MET A 501 30.39 2.66 8.87
N ASN A 502 29.97 2.95 7.64
CA ASN A 502 29.72 4.33 7.19
C ASN A 502 28.65 4.98 8.07
N GLY A 503 28.99 6.13 8.66
CA GLY A 503 28.09 6.92 9.49
C GLY A 503 27.62 6.25 10.79
N LEU A 504 28.26 5.17 11.25
CA LEU A 504 27.78 4.35 12.38
C LEU A 504 27.34 5.19 13.60
N PHE A 505 28.16 6.15 14.02
CA PHE A 505 27.92 7.07 15.15
C PHE A 505 27.75 8.53 14.70
N LYS A 506 27.40 8.76 13.43
CA LYS A 506 27.22 10.11 12.87
C LYS A 506 26.16 10.90 13.65
N GLY A 507 26.52 11.96 14.36
CA GLY A 507 25.60 12.75 15.17
C GLY A 507 25.15 12.06 16.47
N ALA A 508 25.82 10.99 16.88
CA ALA A 508 25.69 10.40 18.22
C ALA A 508 26.52 11.25 19.21
N LYS A 509 26.05 12.48 19.46
CA LYS A 509 26.80 13.55 20.14
C LYS A 509 27.39 13.16 21.50
N SER A 510 26.70 12.28 22.23
CA SER A 510 27.11 11.80 23.56
C SER A 510 28.08 10.63 23.54
N PHE A 511 28.37 10.03 22.37
CA PHE A 511 29.10 8.76 22.26
C PHE A 511 30.60 8.91 22.57
N ASP A 512 31.08 8.15 23.55
CA ASP A 512 32.50 8.10 23.98
C ASP A 512 32.82 6.74 24.64
N ALA A 513 32.14 5.66 24.21
CA ALA A 513 32.27 4.32 24.78
C ALA A 513 33.48 3.58 24.18
N ASP A 514 34.17 2.77 25.00
CA ASP A 514 35.43 2.12 24.61
C ASP A 514 35.23 1.06 23.51
N ILE A 515 35.71 1.40 22.31
CA ILE A 515 35.76 0.56 21.11
C ILE A 515 37.19 0.26 20.66
N SER A 516 38.19 0.53 21.51
CA SER A 516 39.61 0.26 21.20
C SER A 516 39.90 -1.22 20.92
N ASN A 517 39.11 -2.13 21.48
CA ASN A 517 39.27 -3.59 21.34
C ASN A 517 38.65 -4.17 20.05
N TRP A 518 38.04 -3.36 19.19
CA TRP A 518 37.39 -3.80 17.95
C TRP A 518 38.38 -4.24 16.86
N ASP A 519 38.20 -5.44 16.30
CA ASP A 519 38.94 -5.90 15.11
C ASP A 519 38.29 -5.33 13.83
N VAL A 520 38.76 -4.16 13.40
CA VAL A 520 38.30 -3.49 12.19
C VAL A 520 39.08 -3.90 10.92
N SER A 521 39.92 -4.94 10.97
CA SER A 521 40.85 -5.30 9.88
C SER A 521 40.17 -5.64 8.55
N ASN A 522 38.91 -6.07 8.56
CA ASN A 522 38.11 -6.33 7.35
C ASN A 522 37.30 -5.12 6.84
N VAL A 523 37.27 -4.00 7.58
CA VAL A 523 36.50 -2.80 7.22
C VAL A 523 37.14 -2.10 6.03
N ARG A 524 36.31 -1.71 5.05
CA ARG A 524 36.76 -1.05 3.81
C ARG A 524 36.29 0.39 3.68
N LYS A 525 35.30 0.80 4.49
CA LYS A 525 34.68 2.12 4.48
C LYS A 525 34.32 2.57 5.89
N MET A 526 34.76 3.78 6.24
CA MET A 526 34.49 4.46 7.51
C MET A 526 33.99 5.89 7.27
N GLU A 527 33.33 6.14 6.13
CA GLU A 527 32.85 7.46 5.73
C GLU A 527 31.95 8.04 6.82
N LYS A 528 32.28 9.24 7.32
CA LYS A 528 31.47 9.98 8.30
C LYS A 528 31.19 9.20 9.61
N MET A 529 31.97 8.17 9.94
CA MET A 529 31.72 7.23 11.06
C MET A 529 31.43 7.93 12.39
N PHE A 530 32.17 9.00 12.70
CA PHE A 530 32.02 9.84 13.90
C PHE A 530 31.63 11.29 13.56
N GLN A 531 31.06 11.55 12.37
CA GLN A 531 30.72 12.92 11.95
C GLN A 531 29.70 13.53 12.93
N GLY A 532 30.06 14.59 13.66
CA GLY A 532 29.19 15.21 14.67
C GLY A 532 29.02 14.38 15.94
N ALA A 533 29.91 13.43 16.21
CA ALA A 533 30.03 12.80 17.54
C ALA A 533 30.80 13.75 18.47
N GLU A 534 30.15 14.85 18.86
CA GLU A 534 30.74 16.00 19.58
C GLU A 534 31.63 15.59 20.78
N SER A 535 31.23 14.57 21.55
CA SER A 535 31.96 14.09 22.74
C SER A 535 33.10 13.11 22.46
N PHE A 536 33.18 12.50 21.27
CA PHE A 536 34.00 11.31 21.03
C PHE A 536 35.50 11.60 21.09
N ASN A 537 36.22 10.91 21.99
CA ASN A 537 37.66 11.04 22.14
C ASN A 537 38.35 9.71 22.57
N VAL A 538 37.76 8.57 22.22
CA VAL A 538 38.31 7.23 22.53
C VAL A 538 39.58 6.96 21.72
N ASN A 539 40.62 6.43 22.36
CA ASN A 539 41.86 6.03 21.68
C ASN A 539 41.61 4.80 20.79
N ILE A 540 41.76 4.99 19.48
CA ILE A 540 41.60 4.00 18.42
C ILE A 540 42.84 3.88 17.53
N GLY A 541 44.00 4.42 17.96
CA GLY A 541 45.26 4.34 17.21
C GLY A 541 45.76 2.91 16.99
N ASN A 542 45.31 1.95 17.80
CA ASN A 542 45.65 0.53 17.70
C ASN A 542 44.82 -0.26 16.66
N TRP A 543 43.87 0.37 15.97
CA TRP A 543 43.06 -0.26 14.92
C TRP A 543 43.87 -0.56 13.65
N ASP A 544 43.69 -1.76 13.08
CA ASP A 544 44.19 -2.10 11.74
C ASP A 544 43.24 -1.54 10.67
N VAL A 545 43.54 -0.34 10.18
CA VAL A 545 42.79 0.32 9.10
C VAL A 545 43.34 0.03 7.70
N SER A 546 44.29 -0.91 7.54
CA SER A 546 45.04 -1.12 6.28
C SER A 546 44.17 -1.49 5.06
N ASN A 547 42.98 -2.05 5.28
CA ASN A 547 42.00 -2.37 4.21
C ASN A 547 40.99 -1.23 3.92
N VAL A 548 41.03 -0.11 4.65
CA VAL A 548 40.12 1.02 4.47
C VAL A 548 40.49 1.81 3.22
N THR A 549 39.48 2.10 2.39
CA THR A 549 39.65 2.81 1.11
C THR A 549 39.01 4.20 1.09
N ASN A 550 38.10 4.48 2.04
CA ASN A 550 37.40 5.75 2.16
C ASN A 550 37.20 6.14 3.63
N MET A 551 37.73 7.30 4.01
CA MET A 551 37.62 7.93 5.33
C MET A 551 37.00 9.35 5.23
N GLU A 552 36.31 9.67 4.13
CA GLU A 552 35.73 11.01 3.92
C GLU A 552 34.89 11.46 5.13
N ALA A 553 35.27 12.62 5.70
CA ALA A 553 34.61 13.26 6.83
C ALA A 553 34.47 12.38 8.10
N MET A 554 35.36 11.40 8.31
CA MET A 554 35.27 10.43 9.42
C MET A 554 35.09 11.08 10.80
N PHE A 555 35.85 12.14 11.11
CA PHE A 555 35.78 12.91 12.36
C PHE A 555 35.28 14.35 12.15
N ALA A 556 34.55 14.60 11.06
CA ALA A 556 34.03 15.94 10.78
C ALA A 556 33.06 16.39 11.91
N ASP A 557 33.27 17.57 12.48
CA ASP A 557 32.49 18.12 13.60
C ASP A 557 32.55 17.26 14.90
N ALA A 558 33.55 16.38 15.04
CA ALA A 558 33.86 15.69 16.30
C ALA A 558 34.71 16.58 17.21
N GLU A 559 34.06 17.56 17.86
CA GLU A 559 34.73 18.71 18.51
C GLU A 559 35.84 18.33 19.52
N LEU A 560 35.66 17.28 20.32
CA LEU A 560 36.63 16.85 21.33
C LEU A 560 37.70 15.86 20.84
N PHE A 561 37.61 15.35 19.62
CA PHE A 561 38.48 14.27 19.15
C PHE A 561 39.95 14.73 19.01
N ASN A 562 40.86 14.11 19.75
CA ASN A 562 42.28 14.47 19.79
C ASN A 562 43.17 13.29 20.19
N GLN A 563 43.19 12.24 19.36
CA GLN A 563 43.95 11.01 19.60
C GLN A 563 45.14 10.84 18.63
N ASP A 564 46.13 10.06 19.06
CA ASP A 564 47.28 9.62 18.26
C ASP A 564 46.83 8.56 17.25
N LEU A 565 47.11 8.78 15.96
CA LEU A 565 46.77 7.91 14.85
C LEU A 565 48.01 7.61 13.97
N ASP A 566 49.23 7.83 14.46
CA ASP A 566 50.48 7.69 13.67
C ASP A 566 50.77 6.24 13.26
N SER A 567 50.11 5.29 13.94
CA SER A 567 50.19 3.84 13.68
C SER A 567 49.20 3.33 12.63
N TRP A 568 48.33 4.18 12.09
CA TRP A 568 47.37 3.81 11.04
C TRP A 568 48.04 3.72 9.65
N ASP A 569 48.03 2.53 9.04
CA ASP A 569 48.36 2.35 7.62
C ASP A 569 47.18 2.84 6.76
N ILE A 570 47.25 4.10 6.32
CA ILE A 570 46.27 4.69 5.40
C ILE A 570 46.63 4.48 3.91
N SER A 571 47.65 3.68 3.56
CA SER A 571 48.19 3.63 2.19
C SER A 571 47.19 3.16 1.11
N ASN A 572 46.11 2.49 1.49
CA ASN A 572 45.01 2.11 0.59
C ASN A 572 43.86 3.14 0.48
N VAL A 573 43.89 4.22 1.28
CA VAL A 573 42.87 5.28 1.29
C VAL A 573 42.94 6.12 0.02
N ARG A 574 41.76 6.40 -0.56
CA ARG A 574 41.61 7.17 -1.82
C ARG A 574 40.80 8.45 -1.66
N SER A 575 39.99 8.55 -0.60
CA SER A 575 39.25 9.75 -0.24
C SER A 575 39.36 9.98 1.26
N ILE A 576 39.88 11.16 1.60
CA ILE A 576 40.12 11.64 2.97
C ILE A 576 39.69 13.12 3.13
N ASN A 577 38.92 13.63 2.17
CA ASN A 577 38.38 14.99 2.24
C ASN A 577 37.61 15.20 3.55
N LYS A 578 37.76 16.37 4.18
CA LYS A 578 37.08 16.76 5.42
C LYS A 578 37.35 15.88 6.65
N MET A 579 38.40 15.04 6.65
CA MET A 579 38.74 14.09 7.73
C MET A 579 38.54 14.67 9.14
N PHE A 580 39.06 15.88 9.37
CA PHE A 580 39.03 16.64 10.64
C PHE A 580 38.37 18.01 10.46
N PHE A 581 37.46 18.17 9.48
CA PHE A 581 36.66 19.39 9.31
C PHE A 581 35.94 19.71 10.64
N GLY A 582 36.04 20.92 11.19
CA GLY A 582 35.35 21.29 12.43
C GLY A 582 35.78 20.55 13.70
N ALA A 583 36.76 19.64 13.64
CA ALA A 583 37.30 18.94 14.81
C ALA A 583 38.20 19.88 15.62
N SER A 584 37.57 20.81 16.35
CA SER A 584 38.21 22.00 16.92
C SER A 584 39.35 21.71 17.91
N SER A 585 39.28 20.58 18.62
CA SER A 585 40.34 20.11 19.54
C SER A 585 41.45 19.28 18.87
N PHE A 586 41.31 18.89 17.60
CA PHE A 586 42.20 17.91 16.99
C PHE A 586 43.62 18.46 16.80
N ASN A 587 44.58 17.79 17.43
CA ASN A 587 46.02 17.98 17.28
C ASN A 587 46.74 16.62 17.47
N GLY A 588 46.13 15.56 16.94
CA GLY A 588 46.65 14.19 17.00
C GLY A 588 47.91 14.00 16.16
N ASP A 589 48.68 12.97 16.47
CA ASP A 589 49.88 12.59 15.70
C ASP A 589 49.47 11.78 14.47
N ILE A 590 49.98 12.18 13.29
CA ILE A 590 49.62 11.67 11.95
C ILE A 590 50.81 11.79 10.97
N ARG A 591 52.04 11.86 11.49
CA ARG A 591 53.24 12.20 10.72
C ARG A 591 53.67 11.13 9.71
N GLY A 592 53.31 9.87 9.96
CA GLY A 592 53.66 8.69 9.17
C GLY A 592 52.64 8.30 8.10
N TRP A 593 51.54 9.05 7.96
CA TRP A 593 50.48 8.77 6.99
C TRP A 593 50.97 8.85 5.53
N ASP A 594 50.64 7.84 4.72
CA ASP A 594 50.99 7.74 3.30
C ASP A 594 49.80 8.12 2.40
N PHE A 595 50.01 9.12 1.54
CA PHE A 595 49.00 9.67 0.62
C PHE A 595 49.19 9.26 -0.84
N ASN A 596 50.00 8.23 -1.14
CA ASN A 596 50.29 7.72 -2.49
C ASN A 596 49.05 7.47 -3.40
N HIS A 597 47.86 7.29 -2.84
CA HIS A 597 46.61 7.08 -3.58
C HIS A 597 45.57 8.22 -3.45
N VAL A 598 45.92 9.34 -2.80
CA VAL A 598 45.03 10.47 -2.51
C VAL A 598 45.32 11.65 -3.45
N THR A 599 44.36 12.03 -4.28
CA THR A 599 44.47 13.20 -5.19
C THR A 599 43.82 14.48 -4.63
N SER A 600 43.14 14.42 -3.47
CA SER A 600 42.46 15.58 -2.88
C SER A 600 42.48 15.53 -1.35
N MET A 601 42.90 16.64 -0.75
CA MET A 601 42.89 16.92 0.70
C MET A 601 41.92 18.07 1.04
N SER A 602 40.86 18.21 0.24
CA SER A 602 39.92 19.33 0.33
C SER A 602 39.28 19.43 1.71
N GLU A 603 39.36 20.62 2.30
CA GLU A 603 38.80 20.97 3.62
C GLU A 603 39.27 20.05 4.78
N MET A 604 40.40 19.33 4.65
CA MET A 604 40.82 18.27 5.58
C MET A 604 40.94 18.69 7.05
N PHE A 605 41.48 19.90 7.32
CA PHE A 605 41.63 20.51 8.65
C PHE A 605 40.83 21.82 8.78
N ARG A 606 39.83 22.03 7.92
CA ARG A 606 39.06 23.27 7.90
C ARG A 606 38.29 23.43 9.21
N GLY A 607 38.61 24.45 10.00
CA GLY A 607 38.01 24.69 11.32
C GLY A 607 38.57 23.81 12.45
N ALA A 608 39.63 23.02 12.20
CA ALA A 608 40.37 22.34 13.26
C ALA A 608 41.24 23.37 14.01
N GLU A 609 40.61 24.18 14.85
CA GLU A 609 41.23 25.39 15.41
C GLU A 609 42.56 25.12 16.15
N SER A 610 42.66 24.00 16.86
CA SER A 610 43.84 23.58 17.63
C SER A 610 44.94 22.92 16.79
N PHE A 611 44.69 22.59 15.51
CA PHE A 611 45.59 21.74 14.74
C PHE A 611 46.92 22.42 14.43
N ASN A 612 48.01 21.77 14.83
CA ASN A 612 49.39 22.15 14.55
C ASN A 612 50.32 20.92 14.58
N GLY A 613 49.81 19.73 14.21
CA GLY A 613 50.55 18.47 14.19
C GLY A 613 51.62 18.42 13.10
N ASP A 614 52.69 17.67 13.31
CA ASP A 614 53.88 17.67 12.45
C ASP A 614 53.67 16.89 11.14
N ILE A 615 53.50 17.62 10.03
CA ILE A 615 53.19 17.07 8.70
C ILE A 615 54.28 17.36 7.65
N ARG A 616 55.48 17.80 8.07
CA ARG A 616 56.53 18.26 7.14
C ARG A 616 57.13 17.19 6.23
N ASN A 617 56.93 15.92 6.58
CA ASN A 617 57.46 14.75 5.86
C ASN A 617 56.44 14.06 4.94
N TRP A 618 55.20 14.58 4.85
CA TRP A 618 54.17 14.00 3.99
C TRP A 618 54.55 14.12 2.51
N ASP A 619 54.46 13.01 1.76
CA ASP A 619 54.50 13.04 0.30
C ASP A 619 53.14 13.45 -0.25
N VAL A 620 53.05 14.71 -0.69
CA VAL A 620 51.84 15.30 -1.30
C VAL A 620 51.94 15.40 -2.83
N SER A 621 52.95 14.78 -3.46
CA SER A 621 53.23 14.93 -4.90
C SER A 621 52.11 14.44 -5.81
N ASN A 622 51.24 13.54 -5.33
CA ASN A 622 50.07 13.04 -6.07
C ASN A 622 48.79 13.89 -5.88
N VAL A 623 48.83 14.95 -5.06
CA VAL A 623 47.64 15.76 -4.73
C VAL A 623 47.38 16.82 -5.81
N GLU A 624 46.17 16.81 -6.38
CA GLU A 624 45.70 17.79 -7.37
C GLU A 624 44.89 18.95 -6.73
N VAL A 625 44.35 18.73 -5.52
CA VAL A 625 43.40 19.65 -4.86
C VAL A 625 43.69 19.80 -3.36
N MET A 626 43.99 21.03 -2.92
CA MET A 626 44.21 21.42 -1.52
C MET A 626 43.24 22.53 -1.06
N ALA A 627 42.08 22.64 -1.74
CA ALA A 627 41.09 23.69 -1.49
C ALA A 627 40.65 23.74 -0.01
N ALA A 628 40.79 24.93 0.60
CA ALA A 628 40.44 25.24 1.98
C ALA A 628 41.04 24.29 3.05
N MET A 629 42.16 23.62 2.75
CA MET A 629 42.73 22.55 3.60
C MET A 629 42.95 22.98 5.07
N PHE A 630 43.46 24.19 5.32
CA PHE A 630 43.71 24.75 6.66
C PHE A 630 42.84 25.99 6.95
N TYR A 631 41.72 26.16 6.25
CA TYR A 631 40.86 27.33 6.43
C TYR A 631 40.31 27.38 7.87
N GLU A 632 40.48 28.51 8.57
CA GLU A 632 40.16 28.69 10.00
C GLU A 632 40.90 27.73 10.98
N ALA A 633 41.96 27.03 10.55
CA ALA A 633 42.87 26.31 11.44
C ALA A 633 43.79 27.31 12.19
N ARG A 634 43.27 27.89 13.29
CA ARG A 634 43.86 29.08 13.94
C ARG A 634 45.26 28.87 14.49
N SER A 635 45.56 27.71 15.07
CA SER A 635 46.86 27.37 15.67
C SER A 635 47.90 26.85 14.67
N PHE A 636 47.52 26.58 13.41
CA PHE A 636 48.40 25.95 12.44
C PHE A 636 49.58 26.85 12.04
N ASN A 637 50.81 26.37 12.23
CA ASN A 637 52.04 27.04 11.81
C ASN A 637 53.22 26.05 11.65
N GLN A 638 53.03 24.99 10.87
CA GLN A 638 54.11 24.03 10.55
C GLN A 638 54.96 24.46 9.35
N ASP A 639 56.16 23.89 9.31
CA ASP A 639 57.05 23.93 8.14
C ASP A 639 56.50 23.03 7.02
N LEU A 640 56.24 23.63 5.86
CA LEU A 640 55.76 22.96 4.64
C LEU A 640 56.73 23.14 3.47
N SER A 641 57.97 23.58 3.74
CA SER A 641 58.97 23.92 2.70
C SER A 641 59.43 22.70 1.86
N ALA A 642 59.22 21.49 2.37
CA ALA A 642 59.56 20.22 1.72
C ALA A 642 58.43 19.62 0.85
N TRP A 643 57.22 20.21 0.84
CA TRP A 643 56.08 19.69 0.08
C TRP A 643 56.21 19.94 -1.43
N ASP A 644 56.17 18.87 -2.23
CA ASP A 644 56.03 18.98 -3.69
C ASP A 644 54.56 19.21 -4.07
N VAL A 645 54.18 20.48 -4.18
CA VAL A 645 52.84 20.90 -4.61
C VAL A 645 52.69 21.01 -6.14
N SER A 646 53.64 20.52 -6.94
CA SER A 646 53.71 20.81 -8.38
C SER A 646 52.54 20.27 -9.22
N ASN A 647 51.82 19.25 -8.75
CA ASN A 647 50.60 18.75 -9.39
C ASN A 647 49.30 19.43 -8.92
N VAL A 648 49.37 20.32 -7.91
CA VAL A 648 48.17 20.98 -7.37
C VAL A 648 47.65 22.02 -8.36
N THR A 649 46.34 21.95 -8.65
CA THR A 649 45.64 22.86 -9.57
C THR A 649 44.70 23.84 -8.84
N GLN A 650 44.32 23.53 -7.60
CA GLN A 650 43.32 24.24 -6.81
C GLN A 650 43.80 24.45 -5.37
N MET A 651 44.11 25.70 -5.01
CA MET A 651 44.55 26.14 -3.67
C MET A 651 43.62 27.19 -3.03
N ALA A 652 42.42 27.40 -3.60
CA ALA A 652 41.45 28.36 -3.11
C ALA A 652 41.21 28.21 -1.59
N ALA A 653 41.29 29.32 -0.86
CA ALA A 653 41.10 29.44 0.58
C ALA A 653 42.05 28.61 1.48
N MET A 654 43.14 28.03 0.94
CA MET A 654 43.98 27.04 1.65
C MET A 654 44.44 27.49 3.04
N PHE A 655 44.87 28.75 3.20
CA PHE A 655 45.29 29.34 4.47
C PHE A 655 44.37 30.48 4.93
N GLY A 656 43.14 30.56 4.40
CA GLY A 656 42.18 31.58 4.79
C GLY A 656 41.90 31.53 6.31
N ARG A 657 42.05 32.68 6.98
CA ARG A 657 41.80 32.91 8.41
C ARG A 657 42.69 32.10 9.37
N THR A 658 43.81 31.61 8.87
CA THR A 658 44.89 31.08 9.71
C THR A 658 45.47 32.20 10.58
N SER A 659 45.31 32.09 11.90
CA SER A 659 45.73 33.14 12.83
C SER A 659 47.21 33.05 13.23
N SER A 660 47.86 31.92 12.93
CA SER A 660 49.26 31.65 13.31
C SER A 660 50.19 31.36 12.12
N PHE A 661 49.66 31.02 10.93
CA PHE A 661 50.48 30.52 9.83
C PHE A 661 51.36 31.61 9.20
N ASN A 662 52.67 31.40 9.26
CA ASN A 662 53.68 32.22 8.58
C ASN A 662 54.91 31.37 8.21
N GLY A 663 54.68 30.12 7.77
CA GLY A 663 55.72 29.17 7.36
C GLY A 663 56.34 29.51 6.00
N ASP A 664 57.54 28.98 5.73
CA ASP A 664 58.20 29.17 4.44
C ASP A 664 57.58 28.27 3.36
N ILE A 665 57.05 28.93 2.32
CA ILE A 665 56.46 28.34 1.11
C ILE A 665 57.06 28.96 -0.16
N SER A 666 58.19 29.66 -0.05
CA SER A 666 58.86 30.36 -1.15
C SER A 666 59.35 29.44 -2.28
N ASN A 667 59.62 28.18 -1.94
CA ASN A 667 60.10 27.14 -2.86
C ASN A 667 58.97 26.35 -3.56
N TRP A 668 57.70 26.62 -3.25
CA TRP A 668 56.57 25.90 -3.83
C TRP A 668 56.41 26.17 -5.34
N ASN A 669 56.34 25.10 -6.14
CA ASN A 669 56.02 25.20 -7.56
C ASN A 669 54.51 25.28 -7.77
N VAL A 670 53.98 26.50 -7.88
CA VAL A 670 52.54 26.76 -8.09
C VAL A 670 52.12 26.92 -9.56
N SER A 671 52.99 26.59 -10.54
CA SER A 671 52.76 26.87 -11.97
C SER A 671 51.55 26.18 -12.61
N ASN A 672 50.98 25.17 -11.96
CA ASN A 672 49.76 24.49 -12.39
C ASN A 672 48.47 24.99 -11.70
N VAL A 673 48.59 25.87 -10.70
CA VAL A 673 47.46 26.42 -9.94
C VAL A 673 46.68 27.43 -10.79
N LYS A 674 45.35 27.30 -10.80
CA LYS A 674 44.45 28.16 -11.61
C LYS A 674 43.56 29.08 -10.78
N ASN A 675 43.34 28.72 -9.51
CA ASN A 675 42.49 29.44 -8.58
C ASN A 675 43.21 29.59 -7.22
N MET A 676 43.42 30.85 -6.81
CA MET A 676 43.98 31.27 -5.52
C MET A 676 43.00 32.18 -4.74
N GLU A 677 41.70 32.10 -5.05
CA GLU A 677 40.63 32.86 -4.39
C GLU A 677 40.68 32.66 -2.87
N PHE A 678 40.54 33.73 -2.08
CA PHE A 678 40.64 33.72 -0.60
C PHE A 678 41.93 33.14 0.03
N MET A 679 42.99 32.79 -0.72
CA MET A 679 44.07 31.91 -0.24
C MET A 679 44.70 32.33 1.10
N PHE A 680 44.85 33.64 1.35
CA PHE A 680 45.37 34.22 2.60
C PHE A 680 44.38 35.22 3.25
N GLN A 681 43.07 35.12 2.97
CA GLN A 681 42.05 36.01 3.56
C GLN A 681 42.21 36.07 5.08
N SER A 682 42.44 37.25 5.64
CA SER A 682 42.55 37.51 7.09
C SER A 682 43.58 36.63 7.80
N SER A 683 44.63 36.22 7.07
CA SER A 683 45.80 35.54 7.63
C SER A 683 46.81 36.56 8.16
N VAL A 684 47.69 36.09 9.05
CA VAL A 684 48.89 36.82 9.50
C VAL A 684 50.09 36.66 8.55
N PHE A 685 49.93 35.89 7.47
CA PHE A 685 51.00 35.54 6.54
C PHE A 685 51.74 36.75 5.95
N SER A 686 53.06 36.71 6.02
CA SER A 686 54.00 37.70 5.51
C SER A 686 55.25 37.06 4.91
N GLY A 687 55.17 35.79 4.48
CA GLY A 687 56.29 35.03 3.90
C GLY A 687 56.64 35.48 2.48
N ASP A 688 57.82 35.09 2.01
CA ASP A 688 58.26 35.37 0.64
C ASP A 688 57.54 34.44 -0.36
N ILE A 689 56.94 35.04 -1.39
CA ILE A 689 56.24 34.38 -2.50
C ILE A 689 56.64 35.03 -3.85
N SER A 690 57.74 35.80 -3.87
CA SER A 690 58.22 36.56 -5.04
C SER A 690 58.63 35.66 -6.23
N ASN A 691 59.00 34.41 -5.95
CA ASN A 691 59.46 33.43 -6.93
C ASN A 691 58.33 32.54 -7.50
N TRP A 692 57.08 32.73 -7.07
CA TRP A 692 55.94 31.93 -7.54
C TRP A 692 55.58 32.23 -9.00
N ASP A 693 55.56 31.18 -9.83
CA ASP A 693 54.99 31.23 -11.18
C ASP A 693 53.46 31.18 -11.10
N VAL A 694 52.82 32.36 -11.08
CA VAL A 694 51.36 32.51 -11.08
C VAL A 694 50.76 32.63 -12.49
N SER A 695 51.52 32.36 -13.56
CA SER A 695 51.08 32.60 -14.95
C SER A 695 49.85 31.78 -15.38
N SER A 696 49.57 30.65 -14.71
CA SER A 696 48.36 29.84 -14.91
C SER A 696 47.12 30.33 -14.16
N VAL A 697 47.24 31.30 -13.25
CA VAL A 697 46.15 31.74 -12.37
C VAL A 697 45.17 32.64 -13.13
N THR A 698 43.89 32.28 -13.08
CA THR A 698 42.80 33.05 -13.75
C THR A 698 41.94 33.86 -12.78
N ASP A 699 41.95 33.52 -11.50
CA ASP A 699 41.19 34.20 -10.44
C ASP A 699 42.02 34.36 -9.14
N MET A 700 42.08 35.59 -8.65
CA MET A 700 42.75 36.01 -7.41
C MET A 700 41.80 36.78 -6.47
N ASN A 701 40.48 36.63 -6.64
CA ASN A 701 39.47 37.31 -5.84
C ASN A 701 39.69 37.12 -4.33
N THR A 702 39.65 38.22 -3.57
CA THR A 702 39.73 38.23 -2.10
C THR A 702 41.03 37.60 -1.53
N MET A 703 42.08 37.38 -2.34
CA MET A 703 43.26 36.58 -1.98
C MET A 703 43.98 37.04 -0.68
N PHE A 704 44.14 38.35 -0.49
CA PHE A 704 44.77 38.96 0.69
C PHE A 704 43.80 39.86 1.49
N PHE A 705 42.48 39.65 1.34
CA PHE A 705 41.44 40.43 2.05
C PHE A 705 41.65 40.37 3.57
N GLY A 706 41.91 41.50 4.22
CA GLY A 706 42.15 41.61 5.66
C GLY A 706 43.49 41.04 6.12
N ALA A 707 44.41 40.68 5.21
CA ALA A 707 45.77 40.28 5.54
C ALA A 707 46.61 41.52 5.90
N SER A 708 46.30 42.12 7.04
CA SER A 708 46.77 43.46 7.45
C SER A 708 48.29 43.61 7.52
N PHE A 709 49.02 42.51 7.73
CA PHE A 709 50.48 42.43 7.80
C PHE A 709 51.16 42.08 6.45
N PHE A 710 50.40 41.71 5.42
CA PHE A 710 50.97 41.27 4.15
C PHE A 710 51.62 42.43 3.38
N ASN A 711 52.91 42.31 3.08
CA ASN A 711 53.67 43.29 2.30
C ASN A 711 54.85 42.65 1.55
N SER A 712 54.72 41.39 1.13
CA SER A 712 55.77 40.63 0.43
C SER A 712 55.86 41.04 -1.04
N ASP A 713 57.06 41.08 -1.61
CA ASP A 713 57.27 41.46 -3.01
C ASP A 713 56.60 40.47 -3.98
N ILE A 714 55.73 41.00 -4.84
CA ILE A 714 55.00 40.29 -5.90
C ILE A 714 55.15 41.01 -7.26
N SER A 715 56.13 41.91 -7.38
CA SER A 715 56.37 42.75 -8.57
C SER A 715 56.75 41.97 -9.83
N ASN A 716 57.22 40.73 -9.67
CA ASN A 716 57.65 39.81 -10.75
C ASN A 716 56.53 38.85 -11.22
N TRP A 717 55.35 38.86 -10.58
CA TRP A 717 54.25 37.95 -10.92
C TRP A 717 53.66 38.24 -12.32
N ASP A 718 53.57 37.21 -13.17
CA ASP A 718 52.85 37.28 -14.44
C ASP A 718 51.34 37.10 -14.21
N VAL A 719 50.65 38.21 -13.97
CA VAL A 719 49.19 38.26 -13.81
C VAL A 719 48.42 38.31 -15.14
N SER A 720 49.06 38.07 -16.30
CA SER A 720 48.45 38.31 -17.62
C SER A 720 47.25 37.44 -17.98
N ASN A 721 47.05 36.30 -17.31
CA ASN A 721 45.87 35.46 -17.45
C ASN A 721 44.78 35.71 -16.38
N VAL A 722 45.04 36.58 -15.40
CA VAL A 722 44.07 36.90 -14.34
C VAL A 722 42.93 37.73 -14.90
N THR A 723 41.69 37.29 -14.65
CA THR A 723 40.46 37.95 -15.13
C THR A 723 39.68 38.66 -14.04
N ASN A 724 39.94 38.32 -12.77
CA ASN A 724 39.21 38.77 -11.58
C ASN A 724 40.19 39.09 -10.44
N MET A 725 40.23 40.35 -10.02
CA MET A 725 41.05 40.88 -8.91
C MET A 725 40.19 41.60 -7.87
N LYS A 726 38.90 41.25 -7.80
CA LYS A 726 37.97 41.81 -6.81
C LYS A 726 38.48 41.59 -5.39
N ASP A 727 38.31 42.60 -4.53
CA ASP A 727 38.60 42.54 -3.09
C ASP A 727 40.04 42.09 -2.72
N MET A 728 40.97 42.02 -3.69
CA MET A 728 42.23 41.27 -3.56
C MET A 728 43.12 41.76 -2.41
N PHE A 729 43.24 43.07 -2.22
CA PHE A 729 44.00 43.72 -1.14
C PHE A 729 43.09 44.55 -0.21
N TYR A 730 41.78 44.27 -0.17
CA TYR A 730 40.84 44.92 0.75
C TYR A 730 41.36 44.79 2.18
N GLY A 731 41.62 45.87 2.90
CA GLY A 731 42.09 45.84 4.28
C GLY A 731 43.49 45.24 4.49
N ALA A 732 44.28 45.04 3.42
CA ALA A 732 45.70 44.72 3.51
C ALA A 732 46.49 46.00 3.85
N SER A 733 46.31 46.50 5.08
CA SER A 733 46.71 47.85 5.49
C SER A 733 48.18 48.21 5.20
N MET A 734 49.10 47.28 5.44
CA MET A 734 50.54 47.49 5.25
C MET A 734 51.03 47.27 3.81
N PHE A 735 50.17 46.87 2.87
CA PHE A 735 50.57 46.48 1.52
C PHE A 735 50.94 47.70 0.66
N ASN A 736 52.21 47.79 0.23
CA ASN A 736 52.69 48.87 -0.63
C ASN A 736 53.86 48.45 -1.54
N GLN A 737 53.72 47.30 -2.21
CA GLN A 737 54.73 46.80 -3.16
C GLN A 737 54.53 47.35 -4.58
N ASN A 738 55.61 47.37 -5.35
CA ASN A 738 55.63 47.94 -6.70
C ASN A 738 54.90 47.05 -7.72
N LEU A 739 53.75 47.50 -8.21
CA LEU A 739 52.94 46.78 -9.21
C LEU A 739 53.01 47.39 -10.63
N SER A 740 53.93 48.33 -10.89
CA SER A 740 54.01 49.05 -12.18
C SER A 740 54.25 48.17 -13.41
N ASN A 741 54.83 46.97 -13.21
CA ASN A 741 55.13 45.97 -14.25
C ASN A 741 53.95 45.01 -14.56
N TRP A 742 52.89 44.99 -13.74
CA TRP A 742 51.82 43.99 -13.87
C TRP A 742 50.99 44.17 -15.15
N ASN A 743 50.89 43.11 -15.95
CA ASN A 743 50.05 43.09 -17.15
C ASN A 743 48.59 42.78 -16.82
N VAL A 744 47.83 43.78 -16.38
CA VAL A 744 46.40 43.64 -16.03
C VAL A 744 45.45 43.63 -17.25
N SER A 745 45.93 43.44 -18.49
CA SER A 745 45.12 43.60 -19.71
C SER A 745 43.93 42.63 -19.84
N SER A 746 43.96 41.51 -19.14
CA SER A 746 42.90 40.49 -19.13
C SER A 746 41.88 40.69 -17.99
N VAL A 747 42.15 41.60 -17.05
CA VAL A 747 41.31 41.82 -15.88
C VAL A 747 40.01 42.51 -16.28
N THR A 748 38.88 41.94 -15.86
CA THR A 748 37.53 42.46 -16.13
C THR A 748 36.86 43.07 -14.90
N ASN A 749 37.36 42.75 -13.70
CA ASN A 749 36.78 43.13 -12.42
C ASN A 749 37.87 43.50 -11.40
N MET A 750 37.86 44.76 -10.94
CA MET A 750 38.71 45.35 -9.90
C MET A 750 37.86 45.99 -8.79
N GLU A 751 36.62 45.51 -8.59
CA GLU A 751 35.75 45.98 -7.51
C GLU A 751 36.46 45.86 -6.15
N ALA A 752 36.50 46.96 -5.41
CA ALA A 752 37.02 47.05 -4.06
C ALA A 752 38.50 46.61 -3.84
N MET A 753 39.30 46.52 -4.92
CA MET A 753 40.65 45.90 -4.91
C MET A 753 41.60 46.44 -3.81
N PHE A 754 41.61 47.76 -3.55
CA PHE A 754 42.47 48.41 -2.54
C PHE A 754 41.68 49.16 -1.46
N VAL A 755 40.43 48.74 -1.18
CA VAL A 755 39.62 49.32 -0.09
C VAL A 755 40.36 49.18 1.24
N HIS A 756 40.47 50.24 2.04
CA HIS A 756 41.18 50.20 3.33
C HIS A 756 42.65 49.70 3.27
N ALA A 757 43.28 49.66 2.10
CA ALA A 757 44.73 49.45 1.96
C ALA A 757 45.45 50.78 2.28
N THR A 758 45.59 51.09 3.57
CA THR A 758 45.99 52.42 4.06
C THR A 758 47.33 52.90 3.54
N ASP A 759 48.30 52.00 3.44
CA ASP A 759 49.68 52.34 3.07
C ASP A 759 49.92 52.27 1.55
N PHE A 760 48.97 51.74 0.77
CA PHE A 760 49.13 51.50 -0.66
C PHE A 760 49.26 52.80 -1.45
N ASN A 761 50.40 52.98 -2.13
CA ASN A 761 50.66 54.10 -3.02
C ASN A 761 51.60 53.75 -4.19
N SER A 762 51.57 52.50 -4.70
CA SER A 762 52.39 52.08 -5.85
C SER A 762 51.99 52.83 -7.12
N GLU A 763 52.99 53.22 -7.93
CA GLU A 763 52.77 53.70 -9.30
C GLU A 763 52.08 52.62 -10.14
N ILE A 764 50.87 52.91 -10.63
CA ILE A 764 50.04 52.00 -11.45
C ILE A 764 49.45 52.70 -12.69
N GLY A 765 49.86 53.94 -12.98
CA GLY A 765 49.43 54.70 -14.17
C GLY A 765 49.79 54.05 -15.51
N SER A 766 50.70 53.07 -15.52
CA SER A 766 51.09 52.23 -16.66
C SER A 766 50.08 51.14 -17.03
N TRP A 767 49.10 50.83 -16.16
CA TRP A 767 48.22 49.68 -16.32
C TRP A 767 47.26 49.76 -17.51
N SER A 768 47.23 48.71 -18.31
CA SER A 768 46.33 48.53 -19.47
C SER A 768 44.91 48.10 -19.06
N VAL A 769 44.20 48.92 -18.28
CA VAL A 769 42.87 48.60 -17.69
C VAL A 769 41.68 48.55 -18.68
N GLY A 770 41.93 48.53 -19.99
CA GLY A 770 40.88 48.66 -21.03
C GLY A 770 39.81 47.56 -21.01
N SER A 771 40.11 46.37 -20.47
CA SER A 771 39.16 45.26 -20.32
C SER A 771 38.27 45.36 -19.08
N VAL A 772 38.56 46.28 -18.15
CA VAL A 772 37.88 46.36 -16.85
C VAL A 772 36.48 46.96 -17.01
N THR A 773 35.48 46.30 -16.42
CA THR A 773 34.06 46.67 -16.46
C THR A 773 33.52 47.12 -15.10
N ASN A 774 34.23 46.80 -14.00
CA ASN A 774 33.85 47.18 -12.65
C ASN A 774 35.06 47.63 -11.82
N MET A 775 34.98 48.83 -11.28
CA MET A 775 35.97 49.49 -10.40
C MET A 775 35.29 50.16 -9.19
N LYS A 776 34.08 49.74 -8.79
CA LYS A 776 33.40 50.30 -7.61
C LYS A 776 34.32 50.20 -6.39
N GLN A 777 34.39 51.27 -5.59
CA GLN A 777 35.18 51.36 -4.37
C GLN A 777 36.70 51.09 -4.51
N MET A 778 37.29 51.05 -5.72
CA MET A 778 38.67 50.56 -5.96
C MET A 778 39.73 51.10 -4.97
N PHE A 779 39.68 52.39 -4.62
CA PHE A 779 40.57 53.08 -3.68
C PHE A 779 39.80 53.71 -2.50
N TYR A 780 38.63 53.18 -2.13
CA TYR A 780 37.83 53.71 -1.02
C TYR A 780 38.59 53.56 0.31
N SER A 781 38.90 54.68 0.95
CA SER A 781 39.74 54.74 2.16
C SER A 781 41.15 54.13 1.98
N ALA A 782 41.71 54.19 0.77
CA ALA A 782 43.14 53.98 0.53
C ALA A 782 43.90 55.27 0.92
N GLU A 783 44.15 55.44 2.22
CA GLU A 783 44.53 56.74 2.82
C GLU A 783 45.84 57.35 2.29
N SER A 784 46.75 56.54 1.73
CA SER A 784 47.99 57.02 1.10
C SER A 784 47.89 57.24 -0.42
N PHE A 785 46.89 56.65 -1.11
CA PHE A 785 46.90 56.55 -2.58
C PHE A 785 46.67 57.91 -3.27
N ASN A 786 47.69 58.42 -3.98
CA ASN A 786 47.64 59.70 -4.69
C ASN A 786 48.27 59.70 -6.10
N GLN A 787 48.53 58.53 -6.69
CA GLN A 787 49.24 58.40 -7.96
C GLN A 787 48.45 58.89 -9.18
N ASP A 788 49.18 59.28 -10.23
CA ASP A 788 48.59 59.69 -11.51
C ASP A 788 48.14 58.46 -12.32
N ILE A 789 46.81 58.31 -12.45
CA ILE A 789 46.14 57.31 -13.28
C ILE A 789 45.30 57.95 -14.40
N SER A 790 45.56 59.21 -14.74
CA SER A 790 44.85 59.95 -15.80
C SER A 790 45.00 59.31 -17.19
N ASN A 791 46.08 58.56 -17.41
CA ASN A 791 46.38 57.87 -18.67
C ASN A 791 45.59 56.55 -18.88
N TRP A 792 44.76 56.11 -17.92
CA TRP A 792 44.01 54.86 -18.05
C TRP A 792 42.89 54.93 -19.10
N CYS A 793 42.85 53.94 -19.98
CA CYS A 793 41.80 53.72 -20.97
C CYS A 793 40.60 53.00 -20.32
N VAL A 794 39.48 53.70 -20.14
CA VAL A 794 38.32 53.24 -19.33
C VAL A 794 36.99 53.33 -20.11
N SER A 795 37.04 53.07 -21.42
CA SER A 795 35.89 53.16 -22.34
C SER A 795 34.70 52.27 -21.96
N ASN A 796 34.94 51.15 -21.27
CA ASN A 796 33.90 50.24 -20.78
C ASN A 796 33.16 50.74 -19.51
N ILE A 797 33.62 51.83 -18.89
CA ILE A 797 33.06 52.39 -17.65
C ILE A 797 32.59 53.83 -17.91
N SER A 798 31.30 54.01 -18.19
CA SER A 798 30.72 55.25 -18.73
C SER A 798 30.62 56.46 -17.77
N SER A 799 30.95 56.28 -16.50
CA SER A 799 30.94 57.33 -15.46
C SER A 799 31.79 56.89 -14.26
N GLU A 800 32.24 57.84 -13.42
CA GLU A 800 33.02 57.52 -12.21
C GLU A 800 32.33 56.44 -11.35
N PRO A 801 33.01 55.33 -11.02
CA PRO A 801 32.43 54.26 -10.21
C PRO A 801 32.00 54.75 -8.83
N SER A 802 30.93 54.15 -8.29
CA SER A 802 30.46 54.45 -6.94
C SER A 802 31.61 54.33 -5.92
N ASN A 803 31.84 55.41 -5.18
CA ASN A 803 32.87 55.52 -4.14
C ASN A 803 34.32 55.23 -4.61
N PHE A 804 34.63 55.37 -5.91
CA PHE A 804 35.91 54.98 -6.54
C PHE A 804 37.17 55.34 -5.73
N SER A 805 37.26 56.58 -5.25
CA SER A 805 38.41 57.08 -4.46
C SER A 805 38.00 57.92 -3.25
N SER A 806 36.80 57.69 -2.69
CA SER A 806 36.36 58.45 -1.52
C SER A 806 37.22 58.12 -0.30
N TYR A 807 37.68 59.14 0.42
CA TYR A 807 38.66 59.04 1.51
C TYR A 807 40.08 58.59 1.09
N SER A 808 40.41 58.67 -0.20
CA SER A 808 41.80 58.65 -0.72
C SER A 808 42.25 60.08 -1.08
N PRO A 809 43.56 60.39 -0.99
CA PRO A 809 44.14 61.68 -1.41
C PRO A 809 44.29 61.87 -2.93
N LEU A 810 43.77 60.96 -3.76
CA LEU A 810 43.77 61.07 -5.23
C LEU A 810 43.09 62.36 -5.72
N GLN A 811 43.83 63.17 -6.48
CA GLN A 811 43.34 64.44 -7.03
C GLN A 811 42.49 64.22 -8.29
N ASP A 812 41.48 65.06 -8.55
CA ASP A 812 40.61 64.91 -9.72
C ASP A 812 41.36 65.01 -11.06
N ASN A 813 42.47 65.74 -11.13
CA ASN A 813 43.33 65.83 -12.31
C ASN A 813 44.24 64.60 -12.52
N TYR A 814 44.24 63.64 -11.59
CA TYR A 814 44.95 62.37 -11.66
C TYR A 814 43.99 61.19 -11.89
N LYS A 815 42.68 61.44 -12.02
CA LYS A 815 41.67 60.43 -12.40
C LYS A 815 41.58 60.29 -13.93
N PRO A 816 41.17 59.12 -14.46
CA PRO A 816 40.95 58.94 -15.89
C PRO A 816 39.66 59.60 -16.38
N ILE A 817 39.58 59.82 -17.70
CA ILE A 817 38.38 60.35 -18.37
C ILE A 817 37.40 59.20 -18.65
N TRP A 818 36.49 58.97 -17.70
CA TRP A 818 35.46 57.93 -17.75
C TRP A 818 34.69 57.89 -19.08
N GLY A 819 34.48 56.68 -19.62
CA GLY A 819 33.82 56.46 -20.91
C GLY A 819 34.70 56.71 -22.14
N SER A 820 35.99 56.99 -21.97
CA SER A 820 36.93 57.23 -23.07
C SER A 820 38.32 56.61 -22.81
N CYS A 821 39.23 56.81 -23.75
CA CYS A 821 40.65 56.53 -23.61
C CYS A 821 41.45 57.76 -24.09
N PRO A 822 42.59 58.09 -23.46
CA PRO A 822 43.47 59.18 -23.91
C PRO A 822 43.99 58.99 -25.35
N GLU A 823 44.40 60.11 -25.98
CA GLU A 823 44.95 60.19 -27.35
C GLU A 823 46.47 59.94 -27.42
#